data_AF-A0A497JTX9-F1
#
_entry.id   AF-A0A497JTX9-F1
#
_cell.length_a   1.000
_cell.length_b   1.000
_cell.length_c   1.000
_cell.angle_alpha   90.00
_cell.angle_beta   90.00
_cell.angle_gamma   90.00
#
_symmetry.space_group_name_H-M   'P 1'
#
loop_
_entity.id
_entity.type
_entity.pdbx_description
1 polymer ?
#
loop_
_entity_poly.entity_id
_entity_poly.type
_entity_poly.pdbx_seq_one_letter_code
_entity_poly.pdbx_strand_id
1 'polypeptide(L)'
;VDDNTGSDKVCGLDVTSDKGKTILKAREVKKNQFSQADAFQDFSFTFNTEENLKDVEFRVFYFSNSRAKLTVDYIKLEKDSDGDGLSDVEEITGIYGYKTDAHDRDSDDDGLDDFREYWWLCNPNNWDTNGDHISDGDSVNKRMTYPFREEDLRGRDIDGDYLPDMAEIYDVKTDPKTFSTDGDPYGDGQEYFRINMPSIGSADHPLVAAYPILAAQCTDITVIPKAEITTATGKSIQKAWSITTETSDSTTHTHQVGGSVNAGIGSGDNDAKFGVSVTVSYSYSRSDTTTTTFSKTKSGFTQEDWSTATTINTDDAAKLKFTMKIKNSGTAPAEEITPNINIKLGDKIIATVTSPITINSLGIGDSSKDFVVGGDGEITASLDELKSIDCGTPLTIEAFQIDAKVKKWDGERKEWVLTGTDYSTYMNEINAVCANMVFDSGDGEYREYKVFAGSRNYDPGITLEDALRLTIGIERRGDGVYFGGYNIDNWRIEVSPEEAFNAAKRLAERNEDLLNLKLKPGWTIVIRPSGTLPKIHWAEYTEDMKGVVASVTDDRGLKKVVAHVKIGGTFKDIEMTDDDKDTIYQFRGDNIIEESSDAYVLAEDTEDKSTTSKIRKSALPKPPIEKGTYVICNKFSGKCVEAENDDPNIRANVRQWEYMKDHMDREQWIVEPIGRTGYYKIYRIVKVGEETCQLCLEAVEEGGVVNVVQAKCSNNDRQKWKIEPIPGEEGYFKVINKANG
;
A
#
# COMPACT_ATOMS: atom_id res chain seq x y z
N VAL A 1 22.50 -34.98 16.20
CA VAL A 1 23.73 -34.22 15.87
C VAL A 1 23.93 -33.19 16.96
N ASP A 2 25.04 -33.25 17.70
CA ASP A 2 25.43 -32.18 18.61
C ASP A 2 26.51 -31.33 17.91
N ASP A 3 26.07 -30.30 17.19
CA ASP A 3 26.94 -29.27 16.66
C ASP A 3 26.61 -27.94 17.35
N ASN A 4 27.49 -27.52 18.26
CA ASN A 4 27.48 -26.21 18.92
C ASN A 4 27.78 -25.03 17.96
N THR A 5 27.46 -25.18 16.68
CA THR A 5 27.52 -24.13 15.67
C THR A 5 26.13 -23.51 15.52
N GLY A 6 26.05 -22.17 15.56
CA GLY A 6 24.80 -21.41 15.40
C GLY A 6 24.14 -21.47 14.01
N SER A 7 24.52 -22.45 13.18
CA SER A 7 23.92 -22.75 11.87
C SER A 7 22.98 -23.94 12.00
N ASP A 8 21.80 -23.88 11.39
CA ASP A 8 20.82 -24.98 11.37
C ASP A 8 21.18 -26.08 10.33
N LYS A 9 22.21 -25.85 9.51
CA LYS A 9 22.68 -26.80 8.49
C LYS A 9 23.67 -27.79 9.08
N VAL A 10 23.33 -29.08 8.99
CA VAL A 10 24.15 -30.18 9.51
C VAL A 10 25.15 -30.65 8.44
N CYS A 11 24.66 -31.04 7.28
CA CYS A 11 25.46 -31.47 6.14
C CYS A 11 24.76 -31.19 4.81
N GLY A 12 25.55 -31.15 3.73
CA GLY A 12 25.07 -31.16 2.35
C GLY A 12 25.23 -32.56 1.78
N LEU A 13 24.21 -33.01 1.06
CA LEU A 13 24.23 -34.18 0.19
C LEU A 13 24.22 -33.68 -1.24
N ASP A 14 25.11 -34.17 -2.10
CA ASP A 14 24.99 -33.94 -3.53
C ASP A 14 25.35 -35.17 -4.35
N VAL A 15 24.88 -35.15 -5.59
CA VAL A 15 25.30 -36.05 -6.66
C VAL A 15 25.89 -35.18 -7.75
N THR A 16 27.05 -35.58 -8.22
CA THR A 16 27.76 -34.88 -9.28
C THR A 16 28.18 -35.83 -10.39
N SER A 17 28.38 -35.30 -11.60
CA SER A 17 29.02 -35.99 -12.72
C SER A 17 30.32 -35.29 -13.12
N ASP A 18 31.05 -35.91 -14.05
CA ASP A 18 32.25 -35.33 -14.67
C ASP A 18 33.34 -34.97 -13.65
N LYS A 19 33.51 -35.83 -12.65
CA LYS A 19 34.45 -35.66 -11.53
C LYS A 19 34.15 -34.42 -10.69
N GLY A 20 32.89 -34.24 -10.31
CA GLY A 20 32.47 -33.17 -9.41
C GLY A 20 32.22 -31.81 -10.06
N LYS A 21 32.21 -31.73 -11.39
CA LYS A 21 32.04 -30.47 -12.13
C LYS A 21 30.58 -30.08 -12.33
N THR A 22 29.73 -31.08 -12.56
CA THR A 22 28.30 -30.87 -12.79
C THR A 22 27.56 -31.39 -11.57
N ILE A 23 26.74 -30.56 -10.93
CA ILE A 23 25.88 -31.00 -9.82
C ILE A 23 24.58 -31.48 -10.43
N LEU A 24 24.32 -32.78 -10.35
CA LEU A 24 23.08 -33.40 -10.81
C LEU A 24 21.93 -33.13 -9.83
N LYS A 25 22.22 -33.17 -8.53
CA LYS A 25 21.26 -32.80 -7.47
C LYS A 25 22.00 -32.47 -6.19
N ALA A 26 21.47 -31.55 -5.40
CA ALA A 26 21.97 -31.27 -4.06
C ALA A 26 20.81 -31.06 -3.08
N ARG A 27 21.00 -31.47 -1.84
CA ARG A 27 20.07 -31.30 -0.72
C ARG A 27 20.84 -30.97 0.54
N GLU A 28 20.34 -30.00 1.32
CA GLU A 28 20.85 -29.75 2.66
C GLU A 28 20.03 -30.52 3.70
N VAL A 29 20.72 -31.05 4.71
CA VAL A 29 20.11 -31.67 5.89
C VAL A 29 20.20 -30.69 7.06
N LYS A 30 19.06 -30.41 7.67
CA LYS A 30 18.91 -29.44 8.78
C LYS A 30 18.64 -30.13 10.12
N LYS A 31 18.90 -29.44 11.24
CA LYS A 31 18.76 -30.04 12.58
C LYS A 31 17.34 -30.46 12.89
N ASN A 32 16.37 -29.66 12.46
CA ASN A 32 14.95 -29.91 12.69
C ASN A 32 14.39 -31.15 11.94
N GLN A 33 15.17 -31.76 11.03
CA GLN A 33 14.77 -32.97 10.31
C GLN A 33 15.13 -34.27 11.06
N PHE A 34 15.79 -34.17 12.22
CA PHE A 34 16.08 -35.31 13.08
C PHE A 34 14.95 -35.48 14.12
N SER A 35 14.35 -36.66 14.14
CA SER A 35 13.19 -36.96 14.99
C SER A 35 13.53 -37.26 16.45
N GLN A 36 14.75 -37.76 16.74
CA GLN A 36 15.15 -38.15 18.09
C GLN A 36 16.68 -38.05 18.30
N ALA A 37 17.10 -37.71 19.53
CA ALA A 37 18.51 -37.79 19.93
C ALA A 37 19.00 -39.25 19.98
N ASP A 38 20.27 -39.46 19.61
CA ASP A 38 20.96 -40.77 19.60
C ASP A 38 20.28 -41.90 18.77
N ALA A 39 19.45 -41.53 17.78
CA ALA A 39 18.85 -42.43 16.81
C ALA A 39 19.40 -42.21 15.39
N PHE A 40 19.32 -43.24 14.54
CA PHE A 40 19.54 -43.08 13.10
C PHE A 40 18.33 -42.41 12.45
N GLN A 41 18.57 -41.55 11.46
CA GLN A 41 17.55 -40.89 10.66
C GLN A 41 17.90 -41.08 9.20
N ASP A 42 16.94 -41.59 8.42
CA ASP A 42 17.12 -41.80 7.00
C ASP A 42 16.82 -40.51 6.23
N PHE A 43 17.67 -40.22 5.24
CA PHE A 43 17.52 -39.11 4.31
C PHE A 43 17.74 -39.64 2.90
N SER A 44 16.73 -39.46 2.03
CA SER A 44 16.79 -39.83 0.62
C SER A 44 16.62 -38.60 -0.27
N PHE A 45 17.14 -38.69 -1.50
CA PHE A 45 16.82 -37.76 -2.56
C PHE A 45 16.99 -38.46 -3.91
N THR A 46 16.12 -38.13 -4.85
CA THR A 46 16.11 -38.69 -6.21
C THR A 46 16.63 -37.63 -7.19
N PHE A 47 17.26 -38.08 -8.27
CA PHE A 47 17.73 -37.22 -9.35
C PHE A 47 17.56 -37.96 -10.68
N ASN A 48 17.10 -37.25 -11.70
CA ASN A 48 16.87 -37.79 -13.04
C ASN A 48 18.10 -37.51 -13.90
N THR A 49 18.42 -38.40 -14.83
CA THR A 49 19.56 -38.21 -15.75
C THR A 49 19.20 -38.63 -17.16
N GLU A 50 19.35 -37.72 -18.11
CA GLU A 50 19.01 -37.96 -19.52
C GLU A 50 20.16 -38.58 -20.36
N GLU A 51 21.36 -38.77 -19.79
CA GLU A 51 22.55 -39.21 -20.54
C GLU A 51 23.36 -40.33 -19.86
N ASN A 52 24.25 -40.97 -20.64
CA ASN A 52 25.29 -41.88 -20.18
C ASN A 52 26.23 -41.17 -19.18
N LEU A 53 25.87 -41.21 -17.90
CA LEU A 53 26.65 -40.61 -16.83
C LEU A 53 28.06 -41.23 -16.75
N LYS A 54 29.09 -40.38 -16.71
CA LYS A 54 30.46 -40.77 -16.42
C LYS A 54 30.92 -40.15 -15.12
N ASP A 55 31.66 -40.93 -14.34
CA ASP A 55 32.31 -40.51 -13.09
C ASP A 55 31.31 -39.85 -12.11
N VAL A 56 30.17 -40.52 -11.86
CA VAL A 56 29.18 -40.07 -10.88
C VAL A 56 29.75 -40.18 -9.47
N GLU A 57 29.68 -39.09 -8.71
CA GLU A 57 30.13 -39.02 -7.33
C GLU A 57 29.00 -38.56 -6.42
N PHE A 58 28.72 -39.36 -5.39
CA PHE A 58 27.78 -39.04 -4.31
C PHE A 58 28.60 -38.47 -3.17
N ARG A 59 28.41 -37.18 -2.85
CA ARG A 59 29.21 -36.52 -1.81
C ARG A 59 28.32 -36.14 -0.64
N VAL A 60 28.92 -36.26 0.53
CA VAL A 60 28.38 -35.68 1.76
C VAL A 60 29.46 -34.82 2.38
N PHE A 61 29.14 -33.56 2.60
CA PHE A 61 30.05 -32.61 3.21
C PHE A 61 29.41 -31.97 4.42
N TYR A 62 30.19 -31.87 5.50
CA TYR A 62 29.74 -31.31 6.76
C TYR A 62 30.04 -29.82 6.81
N PHE A 63 29.09 -29.05 7.33
CA PHE A 63 29.25 -27.61 7.50
C PHE A 63 29.95 -27.22 8.81
N SER A 64 30.40 -28.20 9.61
CA SER A 64 30.99 -28.02 10.94
C SER A 64 32.30 -28.81 11.14
N ASN A 65 33.13 -28.40 12.11
CA ASN A 65 34.41 -29.04 12.46
C ASN A 65 34.27 -30.30 13.34
N SER A 66 33.04 -30.78 13.58
CA SER A 66 32.74 -31.96 14.39
C SER A 66 32.91 -33.28 13.61
N ARG A 67 32.95 -34.41 14.33
CA ARG A 67 33.04 -35.76 13.73
C ARG A 67 31.66 -36.38 13.60
N ALA A 68 31.25 -36.70 12.37
CA ALA A 68 30.07 -37.51 12.08
C ALA A 68 30.47 -38.74 11.25
N LYS A 69 29.77 -39.87 11.49
CA LYS A 69 29.99 -41.12 10.75
C LYS A 69 28.76 -41.34 9.87
N LEU A 70 28.94 -41.22 8.55
CA LEU A 70 27.90 -41.49 7.56
C LEU A 70 28.12 -42.88 6.96
N THR A 71 27.02 -43.59 6.71
CA THR A 71 27.03 -44.83 5.93
C THR A 71 26.02 -44.66 4.82
N VAL A 72 26.44 -44.72 3.56
CA VAL A 72 25.52 -44.85 2.41
C VAL A 72 25.21 -46.34 2.31
N ASP A 73 23.95 -46.72 2.51
CA ASP A 73 23.56 -48.13 2.62
C ASP A 73 23.48 -48.81 1.24
N TYR A 74 22.72 -48.22 0.30
CA TYR A 74 22.74 -48.61 -1.12
C TYR A 74 22.21 -47.48 -2.02
N ILE A 75 22.57 -47.52 -3.30
CA ILE A 75 22.01 -46.68 -4.37
C ILE A 75 21.26 -47.61 -5.31
N LYS A 76 19.98 -47.34 -5.56
CA LYS A 76 19.15 -48.10 -6.49
C LYS A 76 18.87 -47.23 -7.70
N LEU A 77 19.33 -47.68 -8.86
CA LEU A 77 18.93 -47.11 -10.14
C LEU A 77 17.79 -47.98 -10.64
N GLU A 78 16.58 -47.43 -10.67
CA GLU A 78 15.44 -48.10 -11.29
C GLU A 78 15.26 -47.55 -12.69
N LYS A 79 14.95 -48.44 -13.62
CA LYS A 79 14.67 -48.07 -15.00
C LYS A 79 13.24 -47.54 -15.04
N ASP A 80 13.07 -46.44 -15.73
CA ASP A 80 11.81 -45.78 -16.09
C ASP A 80 11.91 -45.64 -17.61
N SER A 81 11.14 -46.43 -18.37
CA SER A 81 11.39 -46.57 -19.81
C SER A 81 10.68 -45.53 -20.67
N ASP A 82 9.56 -44.99 -20.21
CA ASP A 82 8.75 -43.99 -20.91
C ASP A 82 8.89 -42.58 -20.33
N GLY A 83 9.52 -42.45 -19.15
CA GLY A 83 9.92 -41.18 -18.56
C GLY A 83 8.76 -40.43 -17.90
N ASP A 84 7.73 -41.14 -17.43
CA ASP A 84 6.57 -40.56 -16.74
C ASP A 84 6.89 -40.19 -15.27
N GLY A 85 7.96 -40.75 -14.70
CA GLY A 85 8.38 -40.55 -13.32
C GLY A 85 8.05 -41.71 -12.38
N LEU A 86 7.35 -42.74 -12.84
CA LEU A 86 7.26 -44.07 -12.25
C LEU A 86 8.37 -44.96 -12.84
N SER A 87 8.97 -45.80 -12.00
CA SER A 87 9.88 -46.82 -12.52
C SER A 87 9.11 -48.04 -13.06
N ASP A 88 9.72 -48.76 -14.02
CA ASP A 88 9.19 -50.01 -14.60
C ASP A 88 8.69 -50.99 -13.50
N VAL A 89 9.35 -50.98 -12.33
CA VAL A 89 8.98 -51.83 -11.20
C VAL A 89 7.73 -51.32 -10.49
N GLU A 90 7.62 -50.02 -10.25
CA GLU A 90 6.47 -49.39 -9.57
C GLU A 90 5.19 -49.60 -10.37
N GLU A 91 5.28 -49.51 -11.70
CA GLU A 91 4.21 -49.72 -12.66
C GLU A 91 3.77 -51.20 -12.72
N ILE A 92 4.72 -52.13 -12.92
CA ILE A 92 4.41 -53.57 -13.01
C ILE A 92 3.87 -54.11 -11.68
N THR A 93 4.37 -53.58 -10.56
CA THR A 93 3.93 -53.99 -9.21
C THR A 93 2.64 -53.29 -8.78
N GLY A 94 2.36 -52.11 -9.34
CA GLY A 94 1.23 -51.26 -9.02
C GLY A 94 1.29 -50.73 -7.60
N ILE A 95 2.45 -50.21 -7.18
CA ILE A 95 2.69 -49.77 -5.80
C ILE A 95 1.75 -48.64 -5.36
N TYR A 96 1.27 -47.84 -6.31
CA TYR A 96 0.33 -46.73 -6.11
C TYR A 96 -1.14 -47.12 -6.30
N GLY A 97 -1.42 -48.42 -6.47
CA GLY A 97 -2.78 -48.97 -6.51
C GLY A 97 -3.20 -49.55 -7.87
N TYR A 98 -2.58 -49.06 -8.95
CA TYR A 98 -2.86 -49.49 -10.32
C TYR A 98 -1.58 -49.97 -10.99
N LYS A 99 -1.73 -50.94 -11.89
CA LYS A 99 -0.63 -51.37 -12.76
C LYS A 99 -0.75 -50.65 -14.07
N THR A 100 0.36 -50.16 -14.59
CA THR A 100 0.46 -49.41 -15.84
C THR A 100 1.43 -50.08 -16.80
N ASP A 101 1.48 -49.62 -18.05
CA ASP A 101 2.44 -50.11 -19.05
C ASP A 101 3.73 -49.32 -18.97
N ALA A 102 4.80 -49.95 -18.47
CA ALA A 102 6.13 -49.34 -18.30
C ALA A 102 6.85 -48.87 -19.56
N HIS A 103 6.17 -48.85 -20.70
CA HIS A 103 6.64 -48.32 -21.98
C HIS A 103 5.67 -47.30 -22.57
N ASP A 104 4.63 -46.92 -21.83
CA ASP A 104 3.61 -45.98 -22.19
C ASP A 104 3.33 -45.00 -21.04
N ARG A 105 3.65 -43.73 -21.27
CA ARG A 105 3.59 -42.68 -20.26
C ARG A 105 2.16 -42.33 -19.81
N ASP A 106 1.15 -42.71 -20.60
CA ASP A 106 -0.26 -42.36 -20.45
C ASP A 106 -1.07 -43.60 -20.86
N SER A 107 -1.24 -44.53 -19.92
CA SER A 107 -1.69 -45.90 -20.16
C SER A 107 -3.12 -46.00 -20.73
N ASP A 108 -3.92 -44.92 -20.66
CA ASP A 108 -5.27 -44.86 -21.24
C ASP A 108 -5.48 -43.76 -22.30
N ASP A 109 -4.39 -43.10 -22.73
CA ASP A 109 -4.32 -42.11 -23.81
C ASP A 109 -5.22 -40.87 -23.60
N ASP A 110 -5.45 -40.44 -22.36
CA ASP A 110 -6.39 -39.37 -22.04
C ASP A 110 -5.77 -37.95 -21.96
N GLY A 111 -4.44 -37.89 -21.94
CA GLY A 111 -3.63 -36.68 -21.86
C GLY A 111 -3.11 -36.35 -20.46
N LEU A 112 -3.28 -37.21 -19.46
CA LEU A 112 -2.64 -37.15 -18.14
C LEU A 112 -1.68 -38.32 -18.00
N ASP A 113 -0.43 -38.08 -17.58
CA ASP A 113 0.51 -39.18 -17.40
C ASP A 113 0.21 -39.98 -16.12
N ASP A 114 0.60 -41.27 -16.13
CA ASP A 114 0.24 -42.24 -15.11
C ASP A 114 0.65 -41.79 -13.70
N PHE A 115 1.82 -41.15 -13.57
CA PHE A 115 2.28 -40.63 -12.29
C PHE A 115 1.47 -39.42 -11.80
N ARG A 116 1.10 -38.51 -12.71
CA ARG A 116 0.31 -37.33 -12.35
C ARG A 116 -1.14 -37.70 -12.05
N GLU A 117 -1.69 -38.72 -12.68
CA GLU A 117 -2.98 -39.29 -12.30
C GLU A 117 -3.02 -39.75 -10.85
N TYR A 118 -1.93 -40.34 -10.34
CA TYR A 118 -1.82 -40.68 -8.92
C TYR A 118 -1.94 -39.44 -8.01
N TRP A 119 -1.38 -38.30 -8.41
CA TRP A 119 -1.52 -37.05 -7.63
C TRP A 119 -2.96 -36.55 -7.58
N TRP A 120 -3.68 -36.71 -8.69
CA TRP A 120 -5.07 -36.30 -8.86
C TRP A 120 -6.10 -37.36 -8.43
N LEU A 121 -5.67 -38.50 -7.90
CA LEU A 121 -6.55 -39.62 -7.51
C LEU A 121 -7.33 -40.23 -8.68
N CYS A 122 -6.79 -40.10 -9.89
CA CYS A 122 -7.29 -40.70 -11.11
C CYS A 122 -6.82 -42.16 -11.25
N ASN A 123 -7.47 -42.90 -12.14
CA ASN A 123 -7.12 -44.27 -12.46
C ASN A 123 -6.44 -44.32 -13.84
N PRO A 124 -5.12 -44.63 -13.91
CA PRO A 124 -4.33 -44.62 -15.15
C PRO A 124 -4.68 -45.68 -16.19
N ASN A 125 -5.79 -46.38 -16.02
CA ASN A 125 -6.30 -47.33 -17.01
C ASN A 125 -7.75 -47.02 -17.37
N ASN A 126 -8.22 -45.82 -17.04
CA ASN A 126 -9.58 -45.38 -17.26
C ASN A 126 -9.64 -43.86 -17.45
N TRP A 127 -9.66 -43.46 -18.72
CA TRP A 127 -9.68 -42.09 -19.21
C TRP A 127 -10.74 -41.14 -18.61
N ASP A 128 -11.69 -41.61 -17.80
CA ASP A 128 -12.78 -40.84 -17.17
C ASP A 128 -13.07 -41.46 -15.78
N THR A 129 -12.27 -41.11 -14.77
CA THR A 129 -12.33 -41.73 -13.44
C THR A 129 -13.64 -41.45 -12.73
N ASN A 130 -14.13 -40.22 -12.82
CA ASN A 130 -15.35 -39.81 -12.13
C ASN A 130 -16.65 -40.19 -12.89
N GLY A 131 -16.56 -40.54 -14.17
CA GLY A 131 -17.68 -40.97 -15.01
C GLY A 131 -18.55 -39.82 -15.54
N ASP A 132 -18.02 -38.60 -15.64
CA ASP A 132 -18.77 -37.40 -16.06
C ASP A 132 -18.69 -37.10 -17.57
N HIS A 133 -18.01 -37.99 -18.33
CA HIS A 133 -17.75 -37.88 -19.78
C HIS A 133 -16.76 -36.79 -20.18
N ILE A 134 -15.93 -36.33 -19.25
CA ILE A 134 -14.75 -35.49 -19.49
C ILE A 134 -13.53 -36.35 -19.15
N SER A 135 -12.49 -36.33 -20.00
CA SER A 135 -11.30 -37.09 -19.64
C SER A 135 -10.59 -36.51 -18.43
N ASP A 136 -9.90 -37.31 -17.64
CA ASP A 136 -9.16 -36.84 -16.46
C ASP A 136 -8.11 -35.80 -16.89
N GLY A 137 -7.41 -36.07 -18.00
CA GLY A 137 -6.51 -35.12 -18.66
C GLY A 137 -7.18 -33.81 -19.12
N ASP A 138 -8.40 -33.84 -19.65
CA ASP A 138 -9.15 -32.61 -20.00
C ASP A 138 -9.59 -31.85 -18.75
N SER A 139 -10.03 -32.56 -17.70
CA SER A 139 -10.45 -32.01 -16.42
C SER A 139 -9.32 -31.25 -15.74
N VAL A 140 -8.13 -31.85 -15.63
CA VAL A 140 -6.96 -31.22 -15.00
C VAL A 140 -6.37 -30.11 -15.87
N ASN A 141 -6.10 -30.37 -17.16
CA ASN A 141 -5.27 -29.47 -17.96
C ASN A 141 -6.02 -28.33 -18.65
N LYS A 142 -7.34 -28.45 -18.84
CA LYS A 142 -8.10 -27.52 -19.70
C LYS A 142 -9.34 -26.94 -19.03
N ARG A 143 -10.12 -27.80 -18.37
CA ARG A 143 -11.45 -27.42 -17.86
C ARG A 143 -11.43 -27.00 -16.40
N MET A 144 -10.41 -27.41 -15.64
CA MET A 144 -10.33 -27.20 -14.20
C MET A 144 -11.61 -27.70 -13.52
N THR A 145 -11.97 -28.95 -13.81
CA THR A 145 -13.09 -29.67 -13.19
C THR A 145 -12.55 -30.85 -12.38
N TYR A 146 -13.35 -31.41 -11.46
CA TYR A 146 -12.94 -32.56 -10.67
C TYR A 146 -12.66 -33.78 -11.57
N PRO A 147 -11.46 -34.36 -11.60
CA PRO A 147 -11.20 -35.59 -12.34
C PRO A 147 -11.47 -36.86 -11.50
N PHE A 148 -11.68 -36.71 -10.19
CA PHE A 148 -11.84 -37.81 -9.24
C PHE A 148 -13.26 -37.86 -8.65
N ARG A 149 -13.58 -38.94 -7.90
CA ARG A 149 -14.82 -39.03 -7.12
C ARG A 149 -14.60 -38.53 -5.70
N GLU A 150 -15.64 -37.95 -5.08
CA GLU A 150 -15.56 -37.40 -3.73
C GLU A 150 -15.14 -38.44 -2.67
N GLU A 151 -15.55 -39.71 -2.83
CA GLU A 151 -15.13 -40.78 -1.94
C GLU A 151 -13.61 -41.04 -1.94
N ASP A 152 -12.91 -40.65 -3.02
CA ASP A 152 -11.47 -40.85 -3.17
C ASP A 152 -10.65 -39.83 -2.36
N LEU A 153 -11.22 -38.69 -1.97
CA LEU A 153 -10.56 -37.69 -1.13
C LEU A 153 -10.31 -38.16 0.31
N ARG A 154 -10.97 -39.23 0.77
CA ARG A 154 -10.94 -39.67 2.16
C ARG A 154 -9.52 -39.97 2.66
N GLY A 155 -8.99 -39.09 3.51
CA GLY A 155 -7.65 -39.20 4.09
C GLY A 155 -6.53 -38.82 3.12
N ARG A 156 -6.87 -38.13 2.02
CA ARG A 156 -5.95 -37.62 0.98
C ARG A 156 -6.24 -36.16 0.62
N ASP A 157 -7.02 -35.51 1.47
CA ASP A 157 -7.37 -34.08 1.52
C ASP A 157 -7.45 -33.76 3.02
N ILE A 158 -6.34 -33.25 3.57
CA ILE A 158 -6.15 -33.15 5.02
C ILE A 158 -6.76 -31.87 5.61
N ASP A 159 -6.90 -30.80 4.83
CA ASP A 159 -7.53 -29.55 5.27
C ASP A 159 -9.00 -29.40 4.83
N GLY A 160 -9.47 -30.26 3.94
CA GLY A 160 -10.86 -30.40 3.55
C GLY A 160 -11.33 -29.36 2.55
N ASP A 161 -10.45 -28.87 1.67
CA ASP A 161 -10.74 -27.85 0.69
C ASP A 161 -11.17 -28.39 -0.69
N TYR A 162 -11.23 -29.73 -0.83
CA TYR A 162 -11.53 -30.50 -2.05
C TYR A 162 -10.41 -30.54 -3.10
N LEU A 163 -9.17 -30.21 -2.75
CA LEU A 163 -7.98 -30.42 -3.58
C LEU A 163 -7.12 -31.56 -2.99
N PRO A 164 -6.72 -32.59 -3.76
CA PRO A 164 -5.92 -33.68 -3.20
C PRO A 164 -4.52 -33.23 -2.76
N ASP A 165 -4.07 -33.65 -1.56
CA ASP A 165 -2.78 -33.26 -0.95
C ASP A 165 -1.59 -33.38 -1.92
N MET A 166 -1.60 -34.41 -2.77
CA MET A 166 -0.51 -34.67 -3.73
C MET A 166 -0.59 -33.74 -4.93
N ALA A 167 -1.79 -33.45 -5.45
CA ALA A 167 -1.99 -32.47 -6.51
C ALA A 167 -1.54 -31.08 -6.06
N GLU A 168 -1.84 -30.71 -4.81
CA GLU A 168 -1.39 -29.47 -4.19
C GLU A 168 0.14 -29.35 -4.14
N ILE A 169 0.84 -30.38 -3.67
CA ILE A 169 2.30 -30.35 -3.55
C ILE A 169 2.98 -30.36 -4.93
N TYR A 170 2.51 -31.23 -5.84
CA TYR A 170 3.25 -31.56 -7.05
C TYR A 170 2.80 -30.81 -8.30
N ASP A 171 1.54 -30.37 -8.36
CA ASP A 171 0.97 -29.70 -9.54
C ASP A 171 0.60 -28.23 -9.26
N VAL A 172 -0.27 -27.99 -8.28
CA VAL A 172 -0.86 -26.65 -8.01
C VAL A 172 0.05 -25.73 -7.20
N LYS A 173 0.92 -26.30 -6.36
CA LYS A 173 1.88 -25.62 -5.47
C LYS A 173 1.25 -24.87 -4.30
N THR A 174 0.22 -25.46 -3.70
CA THR A 174 -0.48 -25.00 -2.48
C THR A 174 -0.03 -25.78 -1.23
N ASP A 175 -0.28 -25.25 -0.03
CA ASP A 175 0.02 -25.91 1.24
C ASP A 175 -1.14 -26.83 1.63
N PRO A 176 -0.95 -28.17 1.57
CA PRO A 176 -2.06 -29.10 1.74
C PRO A 176 -2.68 -29.12 3.13
N LYS A 177 -2.12 -28.37 4.08
CA LYS A 177 -2.59 -28.32 5.47
C LYS A 177 -3.36 -27.05 5.78
N THR A 178 -3.58 -26.19 4.79
CA THR A 178 -4.22 -24.90 4.96
C THR A 178 -5.31 -24.73 3.93
N PHE A 179 -6.55 -24.71 4.41
CA PHE A 179 -7.73 -24.57 3.56
C PHE A 179 -7.61 -23.50 2.46
N SER A 180 -6.96 -22.36 2.74
CA SER A 180 -6.59 -21.33 1.76
C SER A 180 -5.11 -21.00 1.93
N THR A 181 -4.31 -21.23 0.89
CA THR A 181 -2.87 -21.02 0.90
C THR A 181 -2.50 -19.54 0.96
N ASP A 182 -3.21 -18.69 0.21
CA ASP A 182 -2.96 -17.25 0.18
C ASP A 182 -3.69 -16.46 1.28
N GLY A 183 -4.53 -17.15 2.08
CA GLY A 183 -5.17 -16.65 3.29
C GLY A 183 -6.45 -15.86 3.02
N ASP A 184 -7.00 -15.95 1.82
CA ASP A 184 -8.24 -15.31 1.45
C ASP A 184 -9.48 -16.11 1.93
N PRO A 185 -10.72 -15.64 1.64
CA PRO A 185 -11.93 -16.34 2.09
C PRO A 185 -12.26 -17.65 1.36
N TYR A 186 -11.57 -18.03 0.30
CA TYR A 186 -11.86 -19.16 -0.57
C TYR A 186 -10.77 -20.21 -0.43
N GLY A 187 -11.14 -21.49 -0.46
CA GLY A 187 -10.14 -22.56 -0.34
C GLY A 187 -9.46 -22.87 -1.66
N ASP A 188 -8.28 -23.48 -1.62
CA ASP A 188 -7.45 -23.68 -2.81
C ASP A 188 -8.17 -24.54 -3.87
N GLY A 189 -8.90 -25.58 -3.45
CA GLY A 189 -9.78 -26.36 -4.31
C GLY A 189 -10.92 -25.53 -4.92
N GLN A 190 -11.52 -24.60 -4.15
CA GLN A 190 -12.58 -23.73 -4.68
C GLN A 190 -12.05 -22.82 -5.78
N GLU A 191 -10.86 -22.26 -5.57
CA GLU A 191 -10.16 -21.39 -6.51
C GLU A 191 -9.74 -22.15 -7.75
N TYR A 192 -9.01 -23.25 -7.58
CA TYR A 192 -8.52 -24.07 -8.69
C TYR A 192 -9.65 -24.51 -9.62
N PHE A 193 -10.74 -25.05 -9.05
CA PHE A 193 -11.88 -25.53 -9.84
C PHE A 193 -12.91 -24.43 -10.19
N ARG A 194 -12.72 -23.21 -9.69
CA ARG A 194 -13.60 -22.04 -9.93
C ARG A 194 -15.06 -22.31 -9.57
N ILE A 195 -15.26 -22.96 -8.44
CA ILE A 195 -16.57 -23.36 -7.93
C ILE A 195 -16.88 -22.62 -6.64
N ASN A 196 -18.17 -22.33 -6.41
CA ASN A 196 -18.62 -21.80 -5.12
C ASN A 196 -17.91 -20.49 -4.69
N MET A 197 -17.26 -19.80 -5.63
CA MET A 197 -16.60 -18.49 -5.51
C MET A 197 -17.12 -17.53 -6.60
N PRO A 198 -17.05 -16.21 -6.42
CA PRO A 198 -17.31 -15.26 -7.50
C PRO A 198 -16.26 -15.43 -8.60
N SER A 199 -16.59 -15.15 -9.86
CA SER A 199 -15.57 -15.10 -10.92
C SER A 199 -14.77 -13.81 -10.76
N ILE A 200 -13.47 -13.96 -10.54
CA ILE A 200 -12.59 -12.93 -9.97
C ILE A 200 -11.36 -12.68 -10.87
N GLY A 201 -11.11 -13.53 -11.87
CA GLY A 201 -10.08 -13.30 -12.88
C GLY A 201 -8.74 -13.88 -12.44
N SER A 202 -7.69 -13.05 -12.30
CA SER A 202 -6.36 -13.56 -11.92
C SER A 202 -6.32 -14.15 -10.51
N ALA A 203 -7.20 -13.70 -9.61
CA ALA A 203 -7.40 -14.26 -8.27
C ALA A 203 -8.43 -15.42 -8.26
N ASP A 204 -8.65 -16.06 -9.41
CA ASP A 204 -9.19 -17.43 -9.45
C ASP A 204 -8.05 -18.46 -9.21
N HIS A 205 -6.79 -18.03 -9.04
CA HIS A 205 -5.66 -18.92 -8.78
C HIS A 205 -5.37 -18.97 -7.27
N PRO A 206 -5.19 -20.16 -6.66
CA PRO A 206 -4.93 -20.36 -5.21
C PRO A 206 -3.72 -19.65 -4.58
N LEU A 207 -2.96 -18.91 -5.38
CA LEU A 207 -1.74 -18.23 -4.97
C LEU A 207 -1.87 -16.72 -5.17
N VAL A 208 -3.06 -16.22 -5.52
CA VAL A 208 -3.33 -14.81 -5.81
C VAL A 208 -4.61 -14.41 -5.07
N ALA A 209 -4.45 -13.72 -3.94
CA ALA A 209 -5.57 -13.51 -3.03
C ALA A 209 -6.70 -12.67 -3.63
N ALA A 210 -7.93 -13.07 -3.33
CA ALA A 210 -9.15 -12.34 -3.61
C ALA A 210 -9.51 -11.37 -2.46
N TYR A 211 -9.35 -10.07 -2.71
CA TYR A 211 -9.72 -9.02 -1.74
C TYR A 211 -10.15 -7.73 -2.43
N PRO A 212 -11.07 -6.94 -1.84
CA PRO A 212 -11.49 -5.67 -2.41
C PRO A 212 -10.48 -4.57 -2.08
N ILE A 213 -10.34 -3.61 -2.99
CA ILE A 213 -9.64 -2.34 -2.76
C ILE A 213 -10.66 -1.24 -2.93
N LEU A 214 -11.17 -0.73 -1.82
CA LEU A 214 -12.28 0.23 -1.80
C LEU A 214 -11.75 1.64 -1.61
N ALA A 215 -12.05 2.53 -2.55
CA ALA A 215 -11.63 3.93 -2.50
C ALA A 215 -12.83 4.87 -2.59
N ALA A 216 -12.88 5.87 -1.71
CA ALA A 216 -13.91 6.90 -1.73
C ALA A 216 -13.51 8.06 -2.66
N GLN A 217 -14.38 8.40 -3.60
CA GLN A 217 -14.18 9.46 -4.58
C GLN A 217 -15.26 10.52 -4.43
N CYS A 218 -14.89 11.81 -4.36
CA CYS A 218 -15.83 12.91 -4.45
C CYS A 218 -16.06 13.26 -5.92
N THR A 219 -17.32 13.40 -6.34
CA THR A 219 -17.73 13.70 -7.73
C THR A 219 -18.26 15.12 -7.90
N ASP A 220 -18.96 15.64 -6.90
CA ASP A 220 -19.48 17.00 -6.87
C ASP A 220 -19.57 17.53 -5.45
N ILE A 221 -19.45 18.85 -5.30
CA ILE A 221 -19.76 19.57 -4.07
C ILE A 221 -20.90 20.53 -4.36
N THR A 222 -21.97 20.46 -3.57
CA THR A 222 -23.03 21.47 -3.59
C THR A 222 -22.81 22.45 -2.46
N VAL A 223 -22.67 23.72 -2.81
CA VAL A 223 -22.56 24.82 -1.84
C VAL A 223 -23.90 25.53 -1.74
N ILE A 224 -24.41 25.70 -0.52
CA ILE A 224 -25.69 26.37 -0.24
C ILE A 224 -25.43 27.54 0.73
N PRO A 225 -25.36 28.78 0.24
CA PRO A 225 -25.19 29.94 1.11
C PRO A 225 -26.27 30.05 2.17
N LYS A 226 -25.89 30.36 3.41
CA LYS A 226 -26.83 30.64 4.50
C LYS A 226 -27.40 32.06 4.42
N ALA A 227 -26.63 32.98 3.85
CA ALA A 227 -27.02 34.35 3.56
C ALA A 227 -26.41 34.80 2.22
N GLU A 228 -26.86 35.94 1.69
CA GLU A 228 -26.28 36.51 0.46
C GLU A 228 -24.80 36.88 0.68
N ILE A 229 -23.94 36.36 -0.19
CA ILE A 229 -22.52 36.70 -0.23
C ILE A 229 -22.35 37.82 -1.26
N THR A 230 -21.75 38.94 -0.85
CA THR A 230 -21.59 40.14 -1.68
C THR A 230 -20.14 40.55 -1.79
N THR A 231 -19.77 41.24 -2.86
CA THR A 231 -18.40 41.68 -3.15
C THR A 231 -18.33 43.19 -3.28
N ALA A 232 -17.14 43.77 -3.12
CA ALA A 232 -16.94 45.21 -3.30
C ALA A 232 -17.20 45.68 -4.74
N THR A 233 -17.11 44.77 -5.72
CA THR A 233 -17.39 45.02 -7.15
C THR A 233 -18.89 44.98 -7.48
N GLY A 234 -19.75 44.67 -6.50
CA GLY A 234 -21.21 44.67 -6.64
C GLY A 234 -21.80 43.34 -7.13
N LYS A 235 -21.00 42.26 -7.24
CA LYS A 235 -21.54 40.91 -7.49
C LYS A 235 -22.08 40.31 -6.21
N SER A 236 -23.15 39.51 -6.33
CA SER A 236 -23.71 38.75 -5.22
C SER A 236 -24.11 37.33 -5.61
N ILE A 237 -24.10 36.43 -4.63
CA ILE A 237 -24.58 35.06 -4.76
C ILE A 237 -25.35 34.63 -3.50
N GLN A 238 -26.56 34.11 -3.72
CA GLN A 238 -27.41 33.54 -2.67
C GLN A 238 -27.99 32.18 -3.07
N LYS A 239 -27.95 31.84 -4.37
CA LYS A 239 -28.40 30.55 -4.87
C LYS A 239 -27.31 29.50 -4.69
N ALA A 240 -27.72 28.27 -4.45
CA ALA A 240 -26.80 27.15 -4.41
C ALA A 240 -26.09 26.96 -5.77
N TRP A 241 -24.82 26.52 -5.72
CA TRP A 241 -24.04 26.17 -6.92
C TRP A 241 -23.33 24.83 -6.72
N SER A 242 -22.85 24.27 -7.83
CA SER A 242 -22.07 23.03 -7.85
C SER A 242 -20.61 23.32 -8.21
N ILE A 243 -19.72 22.56 -7.59
CA ILE A 243 -18.30 22.46 -7.93
C ILE A 243 -18.08 21.02 -8.38
N THR A 244 -17.78 20.85 -9.66
CA THR A 244 -17.49 19.53 -10.21
C THR A 244 -16.02 19.22 -9.98
N THR A 245 -15.76 17.98 -9.58
CA THR A 245 -14.43 17.53 -9.21
C THR A 245 -13.85 16.60 -10.28
N GLU A 246 -12.53 16.55 -10.34
CA GLU A 246 -11.77 15.50 -11.01
C GLU A 246 -10.93 14.81 -9.94
N THR A 247 -11.27 13.56 -9.67
CA THR A 247 -10.49 12.73 -8.74
C THR A 247 -9.37 12.08 -9.53
N SER A 248 -8.11 12.33 -9.14
CA SER A 248 -7.02 11.45 -9.53
C SER A 248 -7.07 10.24 -8.62
N ASP A 249 -7.21 9.04 -9.21
CA ASP A 249 -7.01 7.76 -8.53
C ASP A 249 -5.56 7.71 -8.06
N SER A 250 -5.35 8.28 -6.88
CA SER A 250 -4.07 8.39 -6.21
C SER A 250 -4.25 7.58 -4.94
N THR A 251 -4.29 6.25 -5.06
CA THR A 251 -3.75 5.45 -3.97
C THR A 251 -2.28 5.89 -3.88
N THR A 252 -1.97 6.78 -2.93
CA THR A 252 -0.64 7.40 -2.92
C THR A 252 0.39 6.36 -2.49
N HIS A 253 1.13 5.89 -3.48
CA HIS A 253 2.38 5.16 -3.30
C HIS A 253 3.48 6.21 -3.16
N THR A 254 3.89 6.50 -1.93
CA THR A 254 4.97 7.45 -1.66
C THR A 254 6.31 6.75 -1.79
N HIS A 255 7.18 7.30 -2.66
CA HIS A 255 8.48 6.74 -3.02
C HIS A 255 9.61 7.71 -2.62
N GLN A 256 10.37 7.38 -1.58
CA GLN A 256 11.62 8.04 -1.17
C GLN A 256 12.88 7.21 -1.52
N VAL A 257 13.44 7.39 -2.72
CA VAL A 257 14.60 6.60 -3.18
C VAL A 257 15.82 6.75 -2.24
N GLY A 258 16.12 5.70 -1.46
CA GLY A 258 17.29 5.64 -0.56
C GLY A 258 18.58 5.11 -1.17
N GLY A 259 18.54 4.56 -2.39
CA GLY A 259 19.70 4.03 -3.11
C GLY A 259 19.28 3.30 -4.38
N SER A 260 20.06 3.45 -5.46
CA SER A 260 19.85 2.76 -6.73
C SER A 260 21.08 1.99 -7.18
N VAL A 261 20.86 0.84 -7.83
CA VAL A 261 21.89 0.11 -8.56
C VAL A 261 21.42 -0.02 -9.98
N ASN A 262 22.16 0.53 -10.96
CA ASN A 262 21.86 0.36 -12.37
C ASN A 262 22.63 -0.85 -12.90
N ALA A 263 21.93 -1.90 -13.33
CA ALA A 263 22.50 -2.97 -14.14
C ALA A 263 22.23 -2.67 -15.61
N GLY A 264 23.27 -2.31 -16.38
CA GLY A 264 23.16 -2.17 -17.84
C GLY A 264 23.56 -3.47 -18.53
N ILE A 265 22.78 -3.96 -19.49
CA ILE A 265 23.24 -5.03 -20.38
C ILE A 265 24.25 -4.47 -21.39
N GLY A 266 25.44 -5.06 -21.43
CA GLY A 266 26.34 -4.97 -22.56
C GLY A 266 25.87 -5.90 -23.68
N SER A 267 25.63 -5.33 -24.86
CA SER A 267 25.37 -6.05 -26.10
C SER A 267 26.55 -6.95 -26.47
N GLY A 268 26.32 -8.26 -26.59
CA GLY A 268 27.30 -9.24 -27.04
C GLY A 268 26.62 -10.56 -27.44
N ASP A 269 26.93 -11.03 -28.65
CA ASP A 269 26.24 -12.06 -29.42
C ASP A 269 25.95 -13.41 -28.71
N ASN A 270 24.76 -13.94 -29.02
CA ASN A 270 24.34 -15.36 -28.98
C ASN A 270 24.40 -16.10 -27.63
N ASP A 271 23.57 -15.66 -26.68
CA ASP A 271 22.58 -16.49 -25.97
C ASP A 271 21.80 -15.53 -25.06
N ALA A 272 20.47 -15.47 -25.23
CA ALA A 272 19.61 -14.41 -24.70
C ALA A 272 19.66 -14.33 -23.16
N LYS A 273 20.54 -13.47 -22.64
CA LYS A 273 20.51 -13.00 -21.25
C LYS A 273 19.61 -11.76 -21.21
N PHE A 274 18.34 -11.99 -20.92
CA PHE A 274 17.37 -10.93 -20.65
C PHE A 274 17.75 -10.28 -19.32
N GLY A 275 18.12 -9.00 -19.38
CA GLY A 275 18.55 -8.20 -18.25
C GLY A 275 17.71 -6.94 -18.19
N VAL A 276 16.79 -6.91 -17.24
CA VAL A 276 16.04 -5.68 -16.97
C VAL A 276 17.06 -4.57 -16.64
N SER A 277 16.87 -3.36 -17.19
CA SER A 277 17.60 -2.17 -16.71
C SER A 277 17.02 -1.79 -15.34
N VAL A 278 17.34 -2.58 -14.32
CA VAL A 278 16.62 -2.48 -13.04
C VAL A 278 17.26 -1.36 -12.25
N THR A 279 16.59 -0.21 -12.17
CA THR A 279 16.81 0.68 -11.04
C THR A 279 16.10 0.07 -9.84
N VAL A 280 16.82 -0.76 -9.09
CA VAL A 280 16.30 -1.25 -7.79
C VAL A 280 16.30 -0.04 -6.86
N SER A 281 15.17 0.39 -6.31
CA SER A 281 15.08 1.52 -5.37
C SER A 281 14.41 1.13 -4.06
N TYR A 282 14.94 1.62 -2.94
CA TYR A 282 14.36 1.43 -1.60
C TYR A 282 13.39 2.56 -1.29
N SER A 283 12.09 2.25 -1.17
CA SER A 283 11.05 2.92 -0.36
C SER A 283 9.66 2.69 -0.97
N TYR A 284 8.73 2.20 -0.16
CA TYR A 284 7.32 2.18 -0.52
C TYR A 284 6.52 2.39 0.75
N SER A 285 5.77 3.48 0.81
CA SER A 285 4.70 3.65 1.80
C SER A 285 3.39 3.83 1.06
N ARG A 286 2.38 3.07 1.47
CA ARG A 286 1.02 3.17 0.97
C ARG A 286 0.20 3.96 1.98
N SER A 287 -0.48 5.00 1.51
CA SER A 287 -1.55 5.67 2.23
C SER A 287 -2.84 5.57 1.43
N ASP A 288 -3.93 5.09 2.05
CA ASP A 288 -5.26 5.03 1.44
C ASP A 288 -5.93 6.42 1.45
N THR A 289 -5.22 7.40 0.90
CA THR A 289 -5.61 8.80 0.87
C THR A 289 -5.81 9.23 -0.57
N THR A 290 -7.05 9.54 -0.95
CA THR A 290 -7.38 10.02 -2.30
C THR A 290 -7.39 11.54 -2.33
N THR A 291 -6.66 12.16 -3.26
CA THR A 291 -6.74 13.61 -3.48
C THR A 291 -7.72 13.93 -4.61
N THR A 292 -8.70 14.77 -4.31
CA THR A 292 -9.70 15.26 -5.26
C THR A 292 -9.39 16.70 -5.67
N THR A 293 -9.12 16.91 -6.96
CA THR A 293 -8.89 18.24 -7.53
C THR A 293 -10.18 18.82 -8.12
N PHE A 294 -10.29 20.15 -8.14
CA PHE A 294 -11.49 20.82 -8.67
C PHE A 294 -11.31 21.20 -10.13
N SER A 295 -12.28 20.80 -10.96
CA SER A 295 -12.22 21.04 -12.39
C SER A 295 -13.03 22.26 -12.82
N LYS A 296 -14.23 22.48 -12.24
CA LYS A 296 -15.12 23.60 -12.61
C LYS A 296 -16.03 24.05 -11.47
N THR A 297 -16.03 25.35 -11.14
CA THR A 297 -17.04 25.98 -10.28
C THR A 297 -18.09 26.77 -11.09
N LYS A 298 -19.32 26.81 -10.58
CA LYS A 298 -20.45 27.61 -11.11
C LYS A 298 -20.86 28.79 -10.22
N SER A 299 -20.04 29.18 -9.24
CA SER A 299 -20.32 30.36 -8.41
C SER A 299 -20.40 31.65 -9.24
N GLY A 300 -19.69 31.72 -10.37
CA GLY A 300 -19.54 32.93 -11.17
C GLY A 300 -18.65 33.99 -10.50
N PHE A 301 -18.08 33.67 -9.34
CA PHE A 301 -17.12 34.51 -8.64
C PHE A 301 -15.72 34.16 -9.13
N THR A 302 -14.95 35.18 -9.46
CA THR A 302 -13.51 35.05 -9.68
C THR A 302 -12.78 35.08 -8.35
N GLN A 303 -11.49 34.79 -8.38
CA GLN A 303 -10.65 34.93 -7.20
C GLN A 303 -10.61 36.36 -6.62
N GLU A 304 -10.66 37.37 -7.49
CA GLU A 304 -10.72 38.78 -7.07
C GLU A 304 -12.05 39.10 -6.38
N ASP A 305 -13.15 38.56 -6.90
CA ASP A 305 -14.47 38.68 -6.27
C ASP A 305 -14.45 38.07 -4.86
N TRP A 306 -13.89 36.87 -4.70
CA TRP A 306 -13.76 36.23 -3.40
C TRP A 306 -12.85 36.98 -2.42
N SER A 307 -11.85 37.73 -2.90
CA SER A 307 -10.97 38.51 -2.02
C SER A 307 -11.68 39.67 -1.30
N THR A 308 -12.83 40.09 -1.83
CA THR A 308 -13.67 41.16 -1.27
C THR A 308 -15.04 40.66 -0.83
N ALA A 309 -15.24 39.34 -0.86
CA ALA A 309 -16.51 38.74 -0.49
C ALA A 309 -16.78 38.94 1.01
N THR A 310 -18.03 39.22 1.35
CA THR A 310 -18.52 39.33 2.72
C THR A 310 -19.91 38.72 2.83
N THR A 311 -20.28 38.30 4.04
CA THR A 311 -21.62 37.81 4.38
C THR A 311 -21.91 38.13 5.84
N ILE A 312 -23.15 37.87 6.29
CA ILE A 312 -23.60 38.22 7.65
C ILE A 312 -22.83 37.41 8.71
N ASN A 313 -22.54 36.14 8.44
CA ASN A 313 -21.77 35.27 9.34
C ASN A 313 -20.61 34.63 8.59
N THR A 314 -19.40 35.14 8.81
CA THR A 314 -18.20 34.69 8.10
C THR A 314 -17.69 33.34 8.60
N ASP A 315 -17.96 32.96 9.84
CA ASP A 315 -17.52 31.67 10.40
C ASP A 315 -18.46 30.52 10.03
N ASP A 316 -19.66 30.86 9.53
CA ASP A 316 -20.71 29.92 9.16
C ASP A 316 -21.48 30.44 7.94
N ALA A 317 -20.78 30.50 6.81
CA ALA A 317 -21.24 31.19 5.60
C ALA A 317 -22.13 30.33 4.70
N ALA A 318 -21.88 29.02 4.64
CA ALA A 318 -22.67 28.10 3.82
C ALA A 318 -22.72 26.69 4.39
N LYS A 319 -23.70 25.93 3.90
CA LYS A 319 -23.76 24.48 4.02
C LYS A 319 -23.06 23.83 2.84
N LEU A 320 -22.32 22.76 3.11
CA LEU A 320 -21.70 21.91 2.10
C LEU A 320 -22.40 20.57 2.04
N LYS A 321 -22.59 20.06 0.82
CA LYS A 321 -22.95 18.67 0.56
C LYS A 321 -21.94 18.07 -0.40
N PHE A 322 -21.40 16.91 -0.04
CA PHE A 322 -20.45 16.20 -0.88
C PHE A 322 -21.18 15.02 -1.52
N THR A 323 -21.16 14.97 -2.84
CA THR A 323 -21.57 13.79 -3.60
C THR A 323 -20.35 12.90 -3.74
N MET A 324 -20.48 11.68 -3.25
CA MET A 324 -19.41 10.70 -3.12
C MET A 324 -19.82 9.39 -3.80
N LYS A 325 -18.84 8.59 -4.21
CA LYS A 325 -19.02 7.20 -4.61
C LYS A 325 -17.84 6.35 -4.13
N ILE A 326 -18.05 5.05 -3.97
CA ILE A 326 -16.98 4.09 -3.68
C ILE A 326 -16.62 3.35 -4.97
N LYS A 327 -15.34 3.29 -5.33
CA LYS A 327 -14.81 2.46 -6.42
C LYS A 327 -14.15 1.22 -5.82
N ASN A 328 -14.39 0.05 -6.42
CA ASN A 328 -13.66 -1.17 -6.09
C ASN A 328 -12.62 -1.45 -7.19
N SER A 329 -11.35 -1.42 -6.84
CA SER A 329 -10.22 -1.71 -7.74
C SER A 329 -9.43 -2.95 -7.32
N GLY A 330 -9.97 -3.73 -6.38
CA GLY A 330 -9.36 -4.97 -5.93
C GLY A 330 -9.69 -6.14 -6.83
N THR A 331 -9.44 -7.33 -6.30
CA THR A 331 -9.69 -8.61 -6.95
C THR A 331 -10.95 -9.29 -6.44
N ALA A 332 -11.67 -8.77 -5.45
CA ALA A 332 -12.91 -9.42 -4.98
C ALA A 332 -14.10 -8.47 -4.90
N PRO A 333 -15.33 -8.97 -5.08
CA PRO A 333 -16.53 -8.20 -4.78
C PRO A 333 -16.64 -7.95 -3.27
N ALA A 334 -17.30 -6.85 -2.93
CA ALA A 334 -17.51 -6.43 -1.55
C ALA A 334 -19.00 -6.23 -1.28
N GLU A 335 -19.44 -6.63 -0.08
CA GLU A 335 -20.84 -6.57 0.32
C GLU A 335 -20.99 -5.81 1.64
N GLU A 336 -22.18 -5.24 1.87
CA GLU A 336 -22.49 -4.42 3.06
C GLU A 336 -21.39 -3.39 3.40
N ILE A 337 -20.91 -2.66 2.39
CA ILE A 337 -19.77 -1.75 2.54
C ILE A 337 -20.20 -0.53 3.35
N THR A 338 -19.44 -0.23 4.41
CA THR A 338 -19.64 0.95 5.25
C THR A 338 -18.37 1.80 5.30
N PRO A 339 -18.33 2.94 4.59
CA PRO A 339 -17.14 3.78 4.55
C PRO A 339 -17.04 4.69 5.80
N ASN A 340 -15.86 4.72 6.40
CA ASN A 340 -15.49 5.69 7.43
C ASN A 340 -14.30 6.53 6.94
N ILE A 341 -14.58 7.78 6.59
CA ILE A 341 -13.64 8.66 5.89
C ILE A 341 -13.59 10.05 6.51
N ASN A 342 -12.45 10.72 6.39
CA ASN A 342 -12.28 12.14 6.67
C ASN A 342 -12.17 12.91 5.34
N ILE A 343 -12.87 14.04 5.25
CA ILE A 343 -12.69 15.02 4.19
C ILE A 343 -11.88 16.16 4.77
N LYS A 344 -10.71 16.43 4.19
CA LYS A 344 -9.78 17.46 4.63
C LYS A 344 -9.57 18.52 3.56
N LEU A 345 -9.39 19.76 4.01
CA LEU A 345 -8.93 20.89 3.20
C LEU A 345 -7.56 21.29 3.74
N GLY A 346 -6.49 20.90 3.03
CA GLY A 346 -5.16 20.81 3.65
C GLY A 346 -5.18 19.81 4.82
N ASP A 347 -4.60 20.19 5.96
CA ASP A 347 -4.61 19.34 7.18
C ASP A 347 -5.92 19.42 7.98
N LYS A 348 -6.79 20.39 7.67
CA LYS A 348 -8.02 20.60 8.42
C LYS A 348 -9.09 19.61 7.99
N ILE A 349 -9.51 18.75 8.91
CA ILE A 349 -10.73 17.95 8.74
C ILE A 349 -11.94 18.90 8.73
N ILE A 350 -12.62 18.97 7.59
CA ILE A 350 -13.85 19.76 7.40
C ILE A 350 -15.11 18.89 7.53
N ALA A 351 -14.98 17.57 7.35
CA ALA A 351 -16.03 16.63 7.65
C ALA A 351 -15.45 15.25 8.00
N THR A 352 -16.08 14.58 8.95
CA THR A 352 -15.89 13.15 9.19
C THR A 352 -17.18 12.45 8.80
N VAL A 353 -17.05 11.44 7.95
CA VAL A 353 -18.16 10.63 7.48
C VAL A 353 -17.99 9.27 8.13
N THR A 354 -18.78 9.02 9.17
CA THR A 354 -18.97 7.71 9.77
C THR A 354 -20.36 7.25 9.36
N SER A 355 -20.42 6.28 8.45
CA SER A 355 -21.61 6.06 7.63
C SER A 355 -22.80 5.42 8.38
N PRO A 356 -24.04 5.92 8.18
CA PRO A 356 -25.29 5.15 8.28
C PRO A 356 -25.74 4.55 6.92
N ILE A 357 -24.97 4.76 5.85
CA ILE A 357 -25.23 4.29 4.48
C ILE A 357 -24.45 3.00 4.24
N THR A 358 -25.17 1.93 3.98
CA THR A 358 -24.62 0.64 3.54
C THR A 358 -24.72 0.54 2.03
N ILE A 359 -23.60 0.35 1.35
CA ILE A 359 -23.59 -0.02 -0.07
C ILE A 359 -23.72 -1.54 -0.12
N ASN A 360 -24.87 -2.01 -0.59
CA ASN A 360 -25.22 -3.43 -0.47
C ASN A 360 -24.20 -4.37 -1.14
N SER A 361 -23.79 -4.06 -2.37
CA SER A 361 -22.88 -4.89 -3.16
C SER A 361 -22.11 -4.01 -4.16
N LEU A 362 -20.84 -4.34 -4.38
CA LEU A 362 -19.98 -3.70 -5.36
C LEU A 362 -19.08 -4.75 -6.03
N GLY A 363 -19.22 -4.90 -7.34
CA GLY A 363 -18.38 -5.80 -8.15
C GLY A 363 -16.96 -5.28 -8.35
N ILE A 364 -16.11 -6.07 -8.98
CA ILE A 364 -14.73 -5.70 -9.33
C ILE A 364 -14.75 -4.64 -10.44
N GLY A 365 -13.99 -3.57 -10.27
CA GLY A 365 -13.92 -2.44 -11.21
C GLY A 365 -15.12 -1.49 -11.14
N ASP A 366 -16.19 -1.87 -10.45
CA ASP A 366 -17.42 -1.09 -10.38
C ASP A 366 -17.29 0.13 -9.46
N SER A 367 -18.16 1.12 -9.69
CA SER A 367 -18.41 2.22 -8.77
C SER A 367 -19.82 2.13 -8.20
N SER A 368 -19.97 2.47 -6.92
CA SER A 368 -21.28 2.60 -6.30
C SER A 368 -22.09 3.71 -6.98
N LYS A 369 -23.40 3.71 -6.75
CA LYS A 369 -24.19 4.92 -6.98
C LYS A 369 -23.67 6.05 -6.11
N ASP A 370 -23.86 7.27 -6.61
CA ASP A 370 -23.58 8.47 -5.85
C ASP A 370 -24.41 8.49 -4.55
N PHE A 371 -23.77 8.83 -3.45
CA PHE A 371 -24.39 9.09 -2.16
C PHE A 371 -23.97 10.46 -1.63
N VAL A 372 -24.86 11.10 -0.88
CA VAL A 372 -24.65 12.48 -0.40
C VAL A 372 -24.27 12.46 1.07
N VAL A 373 -23.13 13.08 1.36
CA VAL A 373 -22.64 13.37 2.70
C VAL A 373 -23.00 14.82 3.05
N GLY A 374 -23.47 15.06 4.29
CA GLY A 374 -23.94 16.38 4.73
C GLY A 374 -25.44 16.63 4.48
N GLY A 375 -26.27 15.58 4.58
CA GLY A 375 -27.73 15.64 4.48
C GLY A 375 -28.37 16.39 5.66
N ASP A 376 -28.89 15.66 6.65
CA ASP A 376 -29.53 16.21 7.85
C ASP A 376 -28.51 16.70 8.92
N GLY A 377 -27.25 16.23 8.82
CA GLY A 377 -26.11 16.74 9.58
C GLY A 377 -25.46 17.89 8.83
N GLU A 378 -25.31 19.03 9.50
CA GLU A 378 -24.86 20.27 8.86
C GLU A 378 -23.33 20.30 8.75
N ILE A 379 -22.78 19.95 7.57
CA ILE A 379 -21.41 20.31 7.26
C ILE A 379 -21.42 21.78 6.86
N THR A 380 -20.77 22.60 7.67
CA THR A 380 -20.70 24.04 7.47
C THR A 380 -19.31 24.45 7.02
N ALA A 381 -19.25 25.56 6.30
CA ALA A 381 -18.00 26.18 5.91
C ALA A 381 -18.03 27.68 6.23
N SER A 382 -16.91 28.17 6.74
CA SER A 382 -16.65 29.60 6.84
C SER A 382 -16.53 30.21 5.43
N LEU A 383 -16.69 31.53 5.33
CA LEU A 383 -16.55 32.26 4.07
C LEU A 383 -15.16 32.03 3.44
N ASP A 384 -14.17 31.89 4.29
CA ASP A 384 -12.79 31.64 3.93
C ASP A 384 -12.56 30.21 3.43
N GLU A 385 -13.18 29.20 4.06
CA GLU A 385 -13.16 27.82 3.56
C GLU A 385 -13.87 27.72 2.22
N LEU A 386 -15.00 28.40 2.06
CA LEU A 386 -15.72 28.47 0.79
C LEU A 386 -14.87 29.09 -0.31
N LYS A 387 -14.19 30.18 -0.02
CA LYS A 387 -13.26 30.81 -0.94
C LYS A 387 -12.15 29.84 -1.36
N SER A 388 -11.61 29.06 -0.43
CA SER A 388 -10.58 28.05 -0.70
C SER A 388 -11.09 26.97 -1.65
N ILE A 389 -12.24 26.39 -1.31
CA ILE A 389 -12.89 25.32 -2.06
C ILE A 389 -13.24 25.82 -3.47
N ASP A 390 -13.84 27.00 -3.59
CA ASP A 390 -14.31 27.54 -4.86
C ASP A 390 -13.18 28.04 -5.77
N CYS A 391 -12.05 28.47 -5.20
CA CYS A 391 -10.88 28.89 -5.97
C CYS A 391 -9.97 27.72 -6.41
N GLY A 392 -10.27 26.49 -6.00
CA GLY A 392 -9.61 25.31 -6.55
C GLY A 392 -8.66 24.57 -5.60
N THR A 393 -8.60 24.92 -4.31
CA THR A 393 -7.76 24.21 -3.32
C THR A 393 -8.23 22.76 -3.16
N PRO A 394 -7.41 21.73 -3.46
CA PRO A 394 -7.90 20.36 -3.45
C PRO A 394 -8.31 19.83 -2.09
N LEU A 395 -9.22 18.86 -2.12
CA LEU A 395 -9.64 18.13 -0.94
C LEU A 395 -8.95 16.79 -0.87
N THR A 396 -8.68 16.37 0.35
CA THR A 396 -8.10 15.07 0.63
C THR A 396 -9.17 14.20 1.31
N ILE A 397 -9.45 13.05 0.71
CA ILE A 397 -10.37 12.05 1.23
C ILE A 397 -9.51 10.93 1.83
N GLU A 398 -9.40 10.93 3.14
CA GLU A 398 -8.65 9.92 3.88
C GLU A 398 -9.62 8.85 4.36
N ALA A 399 -9.44 7.61 3.90
CA ALA A 399 -10.14 6.47 4.46
C ALA A 399 -9.36 5.95 5.66
N PHE A 400 -9.97 5.95 6.84
CA PHE A 400 -9.37 5.33 8.02
C PHE A 400 -9.92 3.93 8.29
N GLN A 401 -11.12 3.63 7.80
CA GLN A 401 -11.70 2.29 7.84
C GLN A 401 -12.83 2.17 6.81
N ILE A 402 -12.77 1.20 5.90
CA ILE A 402 -13.91 0.83 5.06
C ILE A 402 -14.21 -0.64 5.35
N ASP A 403 -15.26 -0.88 6.13
CA ASP A 403 -15.68 -2.25 6.43
C ASP A 403 -16.48 -2.80 5.26
N ALA A 404 -16.23 -4.07 4.95
CA ALA A 404 -16.90 -4.80 3.89
C ALA A 404 -16.96 -6.28 4.26
N LYS A 405 -18.08 -6.91 3.94
CA LYS A 405 -18.32 -8.33 4.17
C LYS A 405 -18.06 -9.15 2.92
N VAL A 406 -17.76 -10.41 3.19
CA VAL A 406 -17.65 -11.49 2.20
C VAL A 406 -18.98 -12.21 2.05
N LYS A 407 -19.31 -12.63 0.83
CA LYS A 407 -20.28 -13.68 0.55
C LYS A 407 -19.56 -15.00 0.26
N LYS A 408 -20.03 -16.09 0.88
CA LYS A 408 -19.62 -17.46 0.56
C LYS A 408 -20.84 -18.26 0.11
N TRP A 409 -20.60 -19.25 -0.75
CA TRP A 409 -21.63 -20.20 -1.13
C TRP A 409 -21.92 -21.17 0.01
N ASP A 410 -23.19 -21.32 0.38
CA ASP A 410 -23.66 -22.32 1.33
C ASP A 410 -24.13 -23.56 0.55
N GLY A 411 -23.35 -24.64 0.61
CA GLY A 411 -23.62 -25.87 -0.12
C GLY A 411 -24.91 -26.58 0.28
N GLU A 412 -25.35 -26.43 1.54
CA GLU A 412 -26.59 -27.05 2.03
C GLU A 412 -27.82 -26.27 1.55
N ARG A 413 -27.76 -24.94 1.62
CA ARG A 413 -28.85 -24.05 1.22
C ARG A 413 -28.89 -23.77 -0.29
N LYS A 414 -27.78 -24.04 -1.00
CA LYS A 414 -27.58 -23.71 -2.42
C LYS A 414 -27.80 -22.23 -2.71
N GLU A 415 -27.28 -21.37 -1.84
CA GLU A 415 -27.39 -19.93 -1.97
C GLU A 415 -26.13 -19.21 -1.48
N TRP A 416 -25.94 -17.98 -1.93
CA TRP A 416 -24.88 -17.10 -1.44
C TRP A 416 -25.27 -16.47 -0.11
N VAL A 417 -24.48 -16.72 0.92
CA VAL A 417 -24.74 -16.24 2.27
C VAL A 417 -23.66 -15.25 2.69
N LEU A 418 -24.08 -14.14 3.29
CA LEU A 418 -23.17 -13.17 3.90
C LEU A 418 -22.48 -13.81 5.11
N THR A 419 -21.16 -13.72 5.15
CA THR A 419 -20.39 -14.14 6.31
C THR A 419 -20.53 -13.12 7.44
N GLY A 420 -20.33 -13.58 8.68
CA GLY A 420 -20.22 -12.69 9.84
C GLY A 420 -18.85 -12.03 9.99
N THR A 421 -17.95 -12.23 9.02
CA THR A 421 -16.54 -11.83 9.07
C THR A 421 -16.28 -10.76 8.01
N ASP A 422 -15.65 -9.66 8.42
CA ASP A 422 -15.25 -8.61 7.50
C ASP A 422 -13.93 -8.95 6.79
N TYR A 423 -13.73 -8.41 5.59
CA TYR A 423 -12.48 -8.55 4.83
C TYR A 423 -11.24 -8.15 5.63
N SER A 424 -11.36 -7.22 6.59
CA SER A 424 -10.26 -6.81 7.48
C SER A 424 -9.62 -7.97 8.25
N THR A 425 -10.39 -9.04 8.53
CA THR A 425 -9.86 -10.25 9.18
C THR A 425 -8.97 -11.03 8.22
N TYR A 426 -9.48 -11.35 7.03
CA TYR A 426 -8.73 -12.05 5.97
C TYR A 426 -7.51 -11.25 5.52
N MET A 427 -7.59 -9.92 5.47
CA MET A 427 -6.44 -9.08 5.12
C MET A 427 -5.24 -9.28 6.05
N ASN A 428 -5.45 -9.64 7.32
CA ASN A 428 -4.33 -9.97 8.22
C ASN A 428 -3.67 -11.30 7.85
N GLU A 429 -4.46 -12.28 7.43
CA GLU A 429 -3.99 -13.60 7.00
C GLU A 429 -3.25 -13.48 5.66
N ILE A 430 -3.86 -12.80 4.67
CA ILE A 430 -3.25 -12.54 3.37
C ILE A 430 -1.90 -11.80 3.53
N ASN A 431 -1.88 -10.71 4.30
CA ASN A 431 -0.64 -9.93 4.49
C ASN A 431 0.47 -10.70 5.24
N ALA A 432 0.14 -11.80 5.94
CA ALA A 432 1.12 -12.61 6.65
C ALA A 432 1.87 -13.59 5.74
N VAL A 433 1.30 -13.94 4.58
CA VAL A 433 1.83 -14.97 3.67
C VAL A 433 2.11 -14.47 2.25
N CYS A 434 1.59 -13.30 1.87
CA CYS A 434 1.72 -12.77 0.52
C CYS A 434 2.81 -11.69 0.38
N ALA A 435 3.38 -11.61 -0.83
CA ALA A 435 4.07 -10.43 -1.35
C ALA A 435 3.06 -9.52 -2.08
N ASN A 436 3.31 -8.22 -2.06
CA ASN A 436 2.50 -7.20 -2.72
C ASN A 436 3.07 -6.86 -4.10
N MET A 437 2.29 -7.07 -5.14
CA MET A 437 2.64 -6.77 -6.52
C MET A 437 1.84 -5.55 -6.98
N VAL A 438 2.54 -4.46 -7.34
CA VAL A 438 1.92 -3.25 -7.87
C VAL A 438 2.36 -3.07 -9.31
N PHE A 439 1.41 -3.03 -10.22
CA PHE A 439 1.64 -2.83 -11.64
C PHE A 439 1.02 -1.51 -12.08
N ASP A 440 1.87 -0.61 -12.57
CA ASP A 440 1.46 0.65 -13.17
C ASP A 440 1.72 0.55 -14.67
N SER A 441 0.67 0.71 -15.48
CA SER A 441 0.78 0.59 -16.93
C SER A 441 1.17 1.88 -17.66
N GLY A 442 1.33 2.98 -16.90
CA GLY A 442 1.70 4.32 -17.39
C GLY A 442 0.51 5.15 -17.90
N ASP A 443 -0.71 4.63 -17.83
CA ASP A 443 -1.97 5.32 -18.15
C ASP A 443 -2.62 5.99 -16.93
N GLY A 444 -2.00 5.84 -15.75
CA GLY A 444 -2.51 6.35 -14.48
C GLY A 444 -3.45 5.38 -13.76
N GLU A 445 -3.64 4.15 -14.25
CA GLU A 445 -4.30 3.08 -13.51
C GLU A 445 -3.29 2.12 -12.88
N TYR A 446 -3.39 1.99 -11.55
CA TYR A 446 -2.62 1.02 -10.76
C TYR A 446 -3.41 -0.27 -10.58
N ARG A 447 -2.75 -1.41 -10.76
CA ARG A 447 -3.28 -2.72 -10.39
C ARG A 447 -2.45 -3.30 -9.26
N GLU A 448 -3.13 -3.79 -8.23
CA GLU A 448 -2.48 -4.36 -7.06
C GLU A 448 -2.94 -5.81 -6.88
N TYR A 449 -1.98 -6.70 -6.64
CA TYR A 449 -2.21 -8.11 -6.40
C TYR A 449 -1.41 -8.54 -5.16
N LYS A 450 -1.97 -9.47 -4.39
CA LYS A 450 -1.26 -10.14 -3.31
C LYS A 450 -1.00 -11.56 -3.75
N VAL A 451 0.27 -11.94 -3.82
CA VAL A 451 0.68 -13.26 -4.33
C VAL A 451 1.33 -14.03 -3.19
N PHE A 452 0.90 -15.27 -2.96
CA PHE A 452 1.48 -16.13 -1.94
C PHE A 452 3.00 -16.23 -2.14
N ALA A 453 3.75 -16.01 -1.06
CA ALA A 453 5.20 -15.95 -1.08
C ALA A 453 5.83 -16.85 0.00
N GLY A 454 5.05 -17.75 0.58
CA GLY A 454 5.47 -18.72 1.58
C GLY A 454 4.92 -18.43 2.98
N SER A 455 4.95 -19.47 3.80
CA SER A 455 4.58 -19.46 5.20
C SER A 455 5.74 -20.01 6.05
N ARG A 456 5.54 -20.13 7.36
CA ARG A 456 6.53 -20.77 8.24
C ARG A 456 6.74 -22.25 7.91
N ASN A 457 5.71 -22.91 7.41
CA ASN A 457 5.67 -24.38 7.28
C ASN A 457 5.69 -24.84 5.82
N TYR A 458 5.40 -23.95 4.87
CA TYR A 458 5.36 -24.25 3.45
C TYR A 458 5.97 -23.10 2.65
N ASP A 459 6.87 -23.41 1.72
CA ASP A 459 7.53 -22.43 0.85
C ASP A 459 7.83 -23.10 -0.49
N PRO A 460 6.96 -22.90 -1.51
CA PRO A 460 7.15 -23.46 -2.84
C PRO A 460 8.21 -22.68 -3.64
N GLY A 461 8.72 -21.56 -3.10
CA GLY A 461 9.79 -20.77 -3.71
C GLY A 461 9.33 -19.92 -4.89
N ILE A 462 8.12 -19.34 -4.82
CA ILE A 462 7.54 -18.46 -5.85
C ILE A 462 8.52 -17.37 -6.27
N THR A 463 8.77 -17.29 -7.58
CA THR A 463 9.65 -16.29 -8.17
C THR A 463 8.86 -15.07 -8.66
N LEU A 464 9.57 -13.99 -8.96
CA LEU A 464 8.99 -12.82 -9.61
C LEU A 464 8.36 -13.18 -10.96
N GLU A 465 8.95 -14.12 -11.70
CA GLU A 465 8.34 -14.62 -12.94
C GLU A 465 6.99 -15.26 -12.70
N ASP A 466 6.91 -16.16 -11.70
CA ASP A 466 5.68 -16.87 -11.36
C ASP A 466 4.60 -15.86 -10.97
N ALA A 467 4.92 -14.93 -10.07
CA ALA A 467 3.99 -13.89 -9.65
C ALA A 467 3.48 -13.03 -10.82
N LEU A 468 4.35 -12.68 -11.78
CA LEU A 468 3.96 -11.92 -12.96
C LEU A 468 3.08 -12.73 -13.92
N ARG A 469 3.35 -14.04 -14.06
CA ARG A 469 2.52 -14.95 -14.87
C ARG A 469 1.13 -15.13 -14.25
N LEU A 470 1.08 -15.34 -12.94
CA LEU A 470 -0.17 -15.52 -12.20
C LEU A 470 -1.05 -14.28 -12.19
N THR A 471 -0.46 -13.09 -12.10
CA THR A 471 -1.21 -11.83 -11.93
C THR A 471 -1.58 -11.18 -13.27
N ILE A 472 -0.58 -10.76 -14.03
CA ILE A 472 -0.78 -9.99 -15.26
C ILE A 472 -0.61 -10.85 -16.52
N GLY A 473 -0.18 -12.12 -16.40
CA GLY A 473 -0.08 -13.02 -17.53
C GLY A 473 1.05 -12.65 -18.50
N ILE A 474 2.28 -12.53 -18.00
CA ILE A 474 3.44 -12.30 -18.87
C ILE A 474 3.73 -13.49 -19.79
N GLU A 475 4.27 -13.20 -20.97
CA GLU A 475 4.73 -14.18 -21.94
C GLU A 475 6.22 -14.02 -22.22
N ARG A 476 6.99 -15.11 -22.16
CA ARG A 476 8.36 -15.13 -22.70
C ARG A 476 8.33 -15.40 -24.19
N ARG A 477 8.96 -14.51 -24.96
CA ARG A 477 9.21 -14.67 -26.40
C ARG A 477 10.72 -14.67 -26.63
N GLY A 478 11.17 -15.16 -27.79
CA GLY A 478 12.61 -15.26 -28.08
C GLY A 478 13.35 -13.92 -28.06
N ASP A 479 12.64 -12.80 -28.09
CA ASP A 479 13.14 -11.43 -28.11
C ASP A 479 12.77 -10.60 -26.87
N GLY A 480 12.14 -11.18 -25.84
CA GLY A 480 11.86 -10.47 -24.58
C GLY A 480 10.71 -11.02 -23.74
N VAL A 481 10.44 -10.36 -22.63
CA VAL A 481 9.23 -10.57 -21.83
C VAL A 481 8.15 -9.59 -22.24
N TYR A 482 6.94 -10.09 -22.41
CA TYR A 482 5.81 -9.33 -22.92
C TYR A 482 4.61 -9.36 -21.97
N PHE A 483 3.92 -8.22 -21.86
CA PHE A 483 2.60 -8.10 -21.23
C PHE A 483 1.66 -7.33 -22.17
N GLY A 484 0.50 -7.89 -22.50
CA GLY A 484 -0.47 -7.22 -23.39
C GLY A 484 0.09 -6.82 -24.76
N GLY A 485 1.14 -7.50 -25.24
CA GLY A 485 1.86 -7.17 -26.47
C GLY A 485 2.98 -6.13 -26.33
N TYR A 486 3.16 -5.52 -25.16
CA TYR A 486 4.27 -4.61 -24.87
C TYR A 486 5.47 -5.37 -24.32
N ASN A 487 6.66 -5.11 -24.85
CA ASN A 487 7.91 -5.60 -24.26
C ASN A 487 8.16 -4.84 -22.94
N ILE A 488 8.37 -5.58 -21.85
CA ILE A 488 8.55 -5.03 -20.50
C ILE A 488 10.00 -5.11 -20.00
N ASP A 489 10.96 -5.50 -20.84
CA ASP A 489 12.36 -5.67 -20.44
C ASP A 489 13.00 -4.34 -19.97
N ASN A 490 12.49 -3.21 -20.45
CA ASN A 490 12.96 -1.87 -20.06
C ASN A 490 12.13 -1.25 -18.94
N TRP A 491 11.22 -1.98 -18.31
CA TRP A 491 10.42 -1.47 -17.21
C TRP A 491 11.23 -1.43 -15.92
N ARG A 492 10.91 -0.46 -15.07
CA ARG A 492 11.54 -0.32 -13.76
C ARG A 492 10.86 -1.29 -12.79
N ILE A 493 11.68 -1.96 -11.97
CA ILE A 493 11.23 -2.81 -10.88
C ILE A 493 11.79 -2.23 -9.58
N GLU A 494 10.88 -1.78 -8.72
CA GLU A 494 11.21 -1.26 -7.40
C GLU A 494 10.82 -2.29 -6.36
N VAL A 495 11.63 -2.42 -5.30
CA VAL A 495 11.43 -3.46 -4.30
C VAL A 495 11.63 -2.89 -2.91
N SER A 496 10.79 -3.34 -1.99
CA SER A 496 10.90 -3.07 -0.57
C SER A 496 10.47 -4.31 0.22
N PRO A 497 10.91 -4.50 1.48
CA PRO A 497 11.85 -3.68 2.24
C PRO A 497 13.32 -3.87 1.79
N GLU A 498 14.30 -3.39 2.59
CA GLU A 498 15.73 -3.43 2.25
C GLU A 498 16.24 -4.86 1.96
N GLU A 499 15.64 -5.86 2.60
CA GLU A 499 15.95 -7.27 2.35
C GLU A 499 15.63 -7.70 0.92
N ALA A 500 14.50 -7.22 0.37
CA ALA A 500 14.11 -7.46 -1.01
C ALA A 500 15.09 -6.78 -1.98
N PHE A 501 15.46 -5.53 -1.69
CA PHE A 501 16.48 -4.79 -2.42
C PHE A 501 17.81 -5.54 -2.45
N ASN A 502 18.29 -6.00 -1.30
CA ASN A 502 19.53 -6.73 -1.19
C ASN A 502 19.48 -8.09 -1.94
N ALA A 503 18.31 -8.73 -2.00
CA ALA A 503 18.12 -9.95 -2.79
C ALA A 503 18.18 -9.69 -4.30
N ALA A 504 17.45 -8.69 -4.79
CA ALA A 504 17.49 -8.27 -6.19
C ALA A 504 18.90 -7.81 -6.60
N LYS A 505 19.56 -7.00 -5.76
CA LYS A 505 20.93 -6.53 -5.98
C LYS A 505 21.92 -7.68 -6.17
N ARG A 506 21.82 -8.76 -5.36
CA ARG A 506 22.71 -9.92 -5.49
C ARG A 506 22.55 -10.65 -6.82
N LEU A 507 21.34 -10.75 -7.35
CA LEU A 507 21.09 -11.33 -8.68
C LEU A 507 21.71 -10.44 -9.75
N ALA A 508 21.47 -9.13 -9.67
CA ALA A 508 22.02 -8.14 -10.60
C ALA A 508 23.56 -8.14 -10.62
N GLU A 509 24.21 -8.15 -9.45
CA GLU A 509 25.68 -8.21 -9.33
C GLU A 509 26.28 -9.50 -9.91
N ARG A 510 25.51 -10.59 -9.97
CA ARG A 510 25.91 -11.86 -10.56
C ARG A 510 25.50 -12.01 -12.04
N ASN A 511 24.87 -10.98 -12.62
CA ASN A 511 24.33 -11.03 -13.98
C ASN A 511 23.32 -12.19 -14.18
N GLU A 512 22.51 -12.43 -13.15
CA GLU A 512 21.38 -13.36 -13.16
C GLU A 512 20.08 -12.59 -13.49
N ASP A 513 19.15 -13.26 -14.17
CA ASP A 513 17.83 -12.69 -14.49
C ASP A 513 17.04 -12.43 -13.20
N LEU A 514 16.56 -11.19 -13.03
CA LEU A 514 15.78 -10.77 -11.85
C LEU A 514 14.43 -11.47 -11.75
N LEU A 515 13.91 -12.04 -12.84
CA LEU A 515 12.71 -12.85 -12.81
C LEU A 515 12.85 -14.08 -11.90
N ASN A 516 14.09 -14.53 -11.64
CA ASN A 516 14.40 -15.58 -10.66
C ASN A 516 14.38 -15.10 -9.19
N LEU A 517 14.03 -13.84 -8.92
CA LEU A 517 13.93 -13.32 -7.57
C LEU A 517 12.83 -14.06 -6.81
N LYS A 518 13.23 -14.88 -5.83
CA LYS A 518 12.30 -15.55 -4.92
C LYS A 518 11.67 -14.54 -3.99
N LEU A 519 10.34 -14.45 -4.05
CA LEU A 519 9.54 -13.53 -3.25
C LEU A 519 9.46 -14.01 -1.80
N LYS A 520 9.12 -13.10 -0.88
CA LYS A 520 8.83 -13.41 0.52
C LYS A 520 7.64 -12.61 1.02
N PRO A 521 6.96 -13.09 2.09
CA PRO A 521 5.84 -12.36 2.67
C PRO A 521 6.23 -10.96 3.12
N GLY A 522 5.34 -10.00 2.88
CA GLY A 522 5.53 -8.59 3.22
C GLY A 522 6.50 -7.82 2.30
N TRP A 523 7.05 -8.45 1.26
CA TRP A 523 7.77 -7.72 0.22
C TRP A 523 6.78 -6.98 -0.68
N THR A 524 7.14 -5.77 -1.10
CA THR A 524 6.41 -5.05 -2.15
C THR A 524 7.30 -4.90 -3.37
N ILE A 525 6.75 -5.24 -4.53
CA ILE A 525 7.37 -5.13 -5.84
C ILE A 525 6.50 -4.22 -6.70
N VAL A 526 7.08 -3.14 -7.21
CA VAL A 526 6.40 -2.18 -8.09
C VAL A 526 7.01 -2.26 -9.48
N ILE A 527 6.18 -2.44 -10.50
CA ILE A 527 6.61 -2.63 -11.89
C ILE A 527 5.93 -1.56 -12.75
N ARG A 528 6.73 -0.79 -13.50
CA ARG A 528 6.23 0.34 -14.27
C ARG A 528 7.10 0.74 -15.47
N PRO A 529 6.56 1.41 -16.51
CA PRO A 529 7.32 1.91 -17.63
C PRO A 529 8.44 2.87 -17.21
N SER A 530 9.64 2.69 -17.77
CA SER A 530 10.69 3.69 -17.66
C SER A 530 10.37 4.90 -18.54
N GLY A 531 9.71 5.94 -18.01
CA GLY A 531 9.53 7.12 -18.87
C GLY A 531 8.77 8.35 -18.39
N THR A 532 7.87 8.24 -17.41
CA THR A 532 6.86 9.26 -17.11
C THR A 532 7.47 10.58 -16.60
N LEU A 533 6.88 11.72 -16.96
CA LEU A 533 7.28 13.03 -16.43
C LEU A 533 6.56 13.28 -15.10
N PRO A 534 7.16 14.03 -14.14
CA PRO A 534 6.45 14.50 -12.96
C PRO A 534 5.15 15.23 -13.31
N LYS A 535 4.10 15.03 -12.54
CA LYS A 535 2.79 15.67 -12.74
C LYS A 535 2.52 16.69 -11.64
N ILE A 536 2.45 17.97 -12.03
CA ILE A 536 2.05 19.04 -11.12
C ILE A 536 0.54 19.22 -11.23
N HIS A 537 -0.20 18.78 -10.20
CA HIS A 537 -1.66 18.85 -10.18
C HIS A 537 -2.14 20.30 -9.99
N TRP A 538 -1.46 21.05 -9.12
CA TRP A 538 -1.75 22.46 -8.86
C TRP A 538 -0.56 23.14 -8.17
N ALA A 539 -0.51 24.48 -8.24
CA ALA A 539 0.46 25.32 -7.54
C ALA A 539 -0.16 26.69 -7.20
N GLU A 540 0.01 27.16 -5.97
CA GLU A 540 -0.57 28.42 -5.47
C GLU A 540 0.39 29.20 -4.54
N TYR A 541 0.33 30.54 -4.54
CA TYR A 541 1.00 31.38 -3.54
C TYR A 541 0.43 31.11 -2.13
N THR A 542 1.08 31.51 -1.05
CA THR A 542 0.41 31.61 0.27
C THR A 542 -0.40 32.91 0.33
N GLU A 543 -1.41 32.99 1.21
CA GLU A 543 -2.21 34.21 1.38
C GLU A 543 -1.41 35.46 1.74
N ASP A 544 -0.40 35.32 2.62
CA ASP A 544 0.51 36.41 2.99
C ASP A 544 1.47 36.79 1.85
N MET A 545 1.35 36.12 0.70
CA MET A 545 2.25 36.20 -0.45
C MET A 545 3.70 35.92 -0.06
N LYS A 546 3.98 35.19 1.02
CA LYS A 546 5.35 34.90 1.46
C LYS A 546 5.85 33.50 1.10
N GLY A 547 5.03 32.72 0.42
CA GLY A 547 5.33 31.33 0.08
C GLY A 547 4.57 30.83 -1.13
N VAL A 548 4.82 29.57 -1.47
CA VAL A 548 4.16 28.82 -2.55
C VAL A 548 3.92 27.41 -2.05
N VAL A 549 2.78 26.82 -2.44
CA VAL A 549 2.46 25.41 -2.20
C VAL A 549 2.01 24.76 -3.49
N ALA A 550 2.41 23.52 -3.72
CA ALA A 550 2.04 22.77 -4.90
C ALA A 550 1.80 21.30 -4.56
N SER A 551 0.87 20.68 -5.27
CA SER A 551 0.79 19.22 -5.30
C SER A 551 1.53 18.72 -6.53
N VAL A 552 2.54 17.91 -6.27
CA VAL A 552 3.36 17.28 -7.28
C VAL A 552 3.34 15.79 -6.99
N THR A 553 2.89 15.02 -7.98
CA THR A 553 3.11 13.59 -7.99
C THR A 553 4.24 13.30 -8.96
N ASP A 554 5.07 12.35 -8.60
CA ASP A 554 6.05 11.80 -9.50
C ASP A 554 6.23 10.33 -9.18
N ASP A 555 5.98 9.52 -10.19
CA ASP A 555 6.09 8.08 -10.09
C ASP A 555 7.58 7.65 -10.08
N ARG A 556 8.55 8.58 -10.18
CA ARG A 556 9.98 8.29 -10.23
C ARG A 556 10.78 8.73 -8.99
N GLY A 557 10.09 9.33 -8.02
CA GLY A 557 10.70 10.05 -6.91
C GLY A 557 11.26 11.40 -7.38
N LEU A 558 10.88 12.46 -6.68
CA LEU A 558 11.29 13.81 -7.02
C LEU A 558 12.72 14.08 -6.55
N LYS A 559 13.55 14.57 -7.47
CA LYS A 559 14.87 15.09 -7.14
C LYS A 559 14.77 16.46 -6.49
N LYS A 560 13.88 17.32 -7.01
CA LYS A 560 13.57 18.62 -6.43
C LYS A 560 12.24 19.16 -6.96
N VAL A 561 11.60 19.98 -6.13
CA VAL A 561 10.50 20.86 -6.53
C VAL A 561 10.92 22.29 -6.27
N VAL A 562 10.74 23.17 -7.24
CA VAL A 562 11.26 24.55 -7.21
C VAL A 562 10.15 25.53 -7.55
N ALA A 563 9.97 26.54 -6.71
CA ALA A 563 9.14 27.71 -6.99
C ALA A 563 10.00 28.80 -7.65
N HIS A 564 9.68 29.15 -8.89
CA HIS A 564 10.21 30.31 -9.60
C HIS A 564 9.31 31.52 -9.31
N VAL A 565 9.78 32.43 -8.45
CA VAL A 565 8.96 33.54 -7.91
C VAL A 565 9.70 34.87 -7.92
N LYS A 566 8.97 35.97 -8.02
CA LYS A 566 9.54 37.32 -8.04
C LYS A 566 9.58 37.93 -6.63
N ILE A 567 10.77 38.27 -6.14
CA ILE A 567 10.97 38.88 -4.81
C ILE A 567 11.89 40.09 -4.97
N GLY A 568 11.40 41.28 -4.58
CA GLY A 568 12.18 42.52 -4.62
C GLY A 568 12.59 42.93 -6.03
N GLY A 569 11.70 42.75 -7.00
CA GLY A 569 11.92 43.09 -8.41
C GLY A 569 12.67 42.04 -9.24
N THR A 570 13.18 40.98 -8.62
CA THR A 570 13.98 39.93 -9.29
C THR A 570 13.37 38.55 -9.13
N PHE A 571 13.44 37.70 -10.16
CA PHE A 571 13.04 36.29 -10.05
C PHE A 571 14.09 35.48 -9.30
N LYS A 572 13.60 34.54 -8.49
CA LYS A 572 14.40 33.60 -7.70
C LYS A 572 13.79 32.21 -7.81
N ASP A 573 14.66 31.24 -7.97
CA ASP A 573 14.34 29.82 -7.84
C ASP A 573 14.52 29.42 -6.38
N ILE A 574 13.45 28.90 -5.77
CA ILE A 574 13.45 28.51 -4.37
C ILE A 574 12.99 27.07 -4.27
N GLU A 575 13.85 26.21 -3.73
CA GLU A 575 13.52 24.82 -3.50
C GLU A 575 12.43 24.68 -2.43
N MET A 576 11.42 23.87 -2.74
CA MET A 576 10.25 23.63 -1.90
C MET A 576 10.48 22.36 -1.07
N THR A 577 9.99 22.36 0.16
CA THR A 577 10.08 21.23 1.10
C THR A 577 8.80 20.41 1.03
N ASP A 578 8.93 19.10 0.98
CA ASP A 578 7.84 18.15 1.12
C ASP A 578 7.27 18.20 2.56
N ASP A 579 6.02 18.64 2.71
CA ASP A 579 5.40 18.93 4.01
C ASP A 579 4.69 17.71 4.61
N ASP A 580 3.95 16.97 3.77
CA ASP A 580 3.17 15.80 4.17
C ASP A 580 3.92 14.49 3.95
N LYS A 581 5.12 14.54 3.35
CA LYS A 581 5.88 13.37 2.88
C LYS A 581 5.15 12.59 1.80
N ASP A 582 4.24 13.24 1.09
CA ASP A 582 3.42 12.66 0.04
C ASP A 582 3.44 13.56 -1.20
N THR A 583 2.36 14.30 -1.47
CA THR A 583 2.27 15.08 -2.72
C THR A 583 2.49 16.57 -2.50
N ILE A 584 2.52 17.06 -1.25
CA ILE A 584 2.44 18.49 -0.97
C ILE A 584 3.80 19.08 -0.69
N TYR A 585 4.25 19.91 -1.63
CA TYR A 585 5.48 20.69 -1.52
C TYR A 585 5.15 22.12 -1.13
N GLN A 586 5.93 22.69 -0.22
CA GLN A 586 5.79 24.08 0.18
C GLN A 586 7.12 24.82 0.36
N PHE A 587 7.09 26.10 0.06
CA PHE A 587 8.12 27.04 0.47
C PHE A 587 7.47 28.20 1.24
N ARG A 588 8.13 28.66 2.31
CA ARG A 588 7.77 29.89 3.02
C ARG A 588 9.02 30.70 3.36
N GLY A 589 8.99 31.99 3.04
CA GLY A 589 10.05 32.95 3.36
C GLY A 589 9.55 34.16 4.14
N ASP A 590 10.45 35.09 4.45
CA ASP A 590 10.11 36.30 5.20
C ASP A 590 9.63 37.45 4.30
N ASN A 591 10.01 37.40 3.02
CA ASN A 591 9.78 38.47 2.04
C ASN A 591 8.47 38.25 1.28
N ILE A 592 7.79 39.35 0.95
CA ILE A 592 6.60 39.34 0.10
C ILE A 592 7.01 39.03 -1.35
N ILE A 593 6.31 38.08 -1.95
CA ILE A 593 6.41 37.67 -3.35
C ILE A 593 5.50 38.58 -4.17
N GLU A 594 6.04 39.08 -5.28
CA GLU A 594 5.30 39.82 -6.29
C GLU A 594 4.60 38.85 -7.24
N GLU A 595 3.29 38.99 -7.39
CA GLU A 595 2.50 38.24 -8.36
C GLU A 595 3.01 38.51 -9.79
N SER A 596 3.20 37.45 -10.57
CA SER A 596 3.66 37.54 -11.94
C SER A 596 3.11 36.40 -12.80
N SER A 597 2.80 36.71 -14.07
CA SER A 597 2.37 35.74 -15.08
C SER A 597 3.43 34.71 -15.46
N ASP A 598 4.69 35.02 -15.13
CA ASP A 598 5.89 34.25 -15.48
C ASP A 598 6.38 33.42 -14.29
N ALA A 599 5.66 33.44 -13.16
CA ALA A 599 5.96 32.60 -12.01
C ALA A 599 5.38 31.18 -12.18
N TYR A 600 6.17 30.17 -11.82
CA TYR A 600 5.81 28.76 -12.00
C TYR A 600 6.44 27.88 -10.91
N VAL A 601 5.88 26.70 -10.72
CA VAL A 601 6.53 25.59 -10.03
C VAL A 601 7.11 24.65 -11.07
N LEU A 602 8.33 24.19 -10.83
CA LEU A 602 9.02 23.17 -11.59
C LEU A 602 9.22 21.94 -10.70
N ALA A 603 8.87 20.78 -11.23
CA ALA A 603 9.14 19.49 -10.62
C ALA A 603 10.15 18.75 -11.50
N GLU A 604 11.23 18.24 -10.90
CA GLU A 604 12.29 17.50 -11.57
C GLU A 604 12.45 16.11 -10.91
N ASP A 605 12.46 15.07 -11.73
CA ASP A 605 12.66 13.69 -11.28
C ASP A 605 14.15 13.36 -11.07
N THR A 606 14.43 12.17 -10.53
CA THR A 606 15.79 11.64 -10.32
C THR A 606 16.61 11.40 -11.60
N GLU A 607 16.01 11.53 -12.79
CA GLU A 607 16.64 11.39 -14.11
C GLU A 607 16.76 12.73 -14.86
N ASP A 608 16.62 13.87 -14.17
CA ASP A 608 16.69 15.23 -14.71
C ASP A 608 15.57 15.59 -15.72
N LYS A 609 14.44 14.87 -15.73
CA LYS A 609 13.25 15.28 -16.51
C LYS A 609 12.34 16.16 -15.67
N SER A 610 11.76 17.18 -16.30
CA SER A 610 10.99 18.20 -15.56
C SER A 610 9.67 18.60 -16.21
N THR A 611 8.69 18.93 -15.37
CA THR A 611 7.42 19.56 -15.74
C THR A 611 7.29 20.91 -15.03
N THR A 612 6.57 21.85 -15.65
CA THR A 612 6.26 23.17 -15.05
C THR A 612 4.77 23.46 -15.01
N SER A 613 4.29 24.13 -13.97
CA SER A 613 2.92 24.65 -13.87
C SER A 613 2.89 26.05 -13.29
N LYS A 614 1.97 26.91 -13.75
CA LYS A 614 1.87 28.30 -13.27
C LYS A 614 1.39 28.37 -11.82
N ILE A 615 1.93 29.31 -11.05
CA ILE A 615 1.48 29.57 -9.68
C ILE A 615 0.23 30.45 -9.71
N ARG A 616 -0.87 29.97 -9.14
CA ARG A 616 -2.11 30.73 -8.95
C ARG A 616 -2.04 31.49 -7.62
N LYS A 617 -2.84 32.52 -7.42
CA LYS A 617 -2.96 33.15 -6.09
C LYS A 617 -3.69 32.18 -5.16
N SER A 618 -3.36 32.13 -3.87
CA SER A 618 -4.14 31.33 -2.92
C SER A 618 -5.35 32.09 -2.43
N ALA A 619 -6.41 31.34 -2.20
CA ALA A 619 -7.66 31.82 -1.64
C ALA A 619 -7.94 31.18 -0.27
N LEU A 620 -6.92 30.75 0.46
CA LEU A 620 -7.09 30.07 1.76
C LEU A 620 -7.74 30.98 2.84
N PRO A 621 -8.12 30.39 4.01
CA PRO A 621 -8.64 31.10 5.17
C PRO A 621 -7.60 31.86 5.99
N LYS A 622 -7.96 33.08 6.40
CA LYS A 622 -7.19 33.77 7.44
C LYS A 622 -7.25 32.95 8.74
N PRO A 623 -6.13 32.80 9.47
CA PRO A 623 -6.18 32.21 10.79
C PRO A 623 -7.11 33.05 11.68
N PRO A 624 -7.97 32.42 12.52
CA PRO A 624 -8.88 33.14 13.43
C PRO A 624 -8.20 34.24 14.26
N ILE A 625 -6.92 34.05 14.58
CA ILE A 625 -6.07 35.04 15.23
C ILE A 625 -4.78 35.18 14.41
N GLU A 626 -4.44 36.41 14.01
CA GLU A 626 -3.16 36.68 13.34
C GLU A 626 -1.99 36.57 14.33
N LYS A 627 -0.75 36.50 13.82
CA LYS A 627 0.41 36.56 14.72
C LYS A 627 0.45 37.91 15.43
N GLY A 628 0.47 37.89 16.75
CA GLY A 628 0.48 39.12 17.54
C GLY A 628 0.69 38.89 19.02
N THR A 629 0.82 39.98 19.76
CA THR A 629 0.87 39.98 21.22
C THR A 629 -0.53 40.22 21.76
N TYR A 630 -1.01 39.28 22.56
CA TYR A 630 -2.37 39.26 23.10
C TYR A 630 -2.34 39.14 24.62
N VAL A 631 -3.43 39.59 25.25
CA VAL A 631 -3.75 39.26 26.62
C VAL A 631 -4.90 38.25 26.57
N ILE A 632 -4.71 37.08 27.19
CA ILE A 632 -5.70 36.01 27.20
C ILE A 632 -6.46 36.10 28.51
N CYS A 633 -7.77 36.37 28.46
CA CYS A 633 -8.58 36.52 29.67
C CYS A 633 -9.73 35.52 29.70
N ASN A 634 -10.01 34.99 30.90
CA ASN A 634 -11.10 34.08 31.11
C ASN A 634 -12.43 34.84 31.10
N LYS A 635 -13.36 34.40 30.23
CA LYS A 635 -14.65 35.05 30.03
C LYS A 635 -15.47 35.21 31.31
N PHE A 636 -15.44 34.24 32.22
CA PHE A 636 -16.26 34.25 33.43
C PHE A 636 -15.65 35.11 34.54
N SER A 637 -14.34 34.96 34.79
CA SER A 637 -13.66 35.65 35.89
C SER A 637 -13.19 37.05 35.51
N GLY A 638 -13.02 37.35 34.22
CA GLY A 638 -12.39 38.58 33.72
C GLY A 638 -10.88 38.64 33.94
N LYS A 639 -10.30 37.62 34.60
CA LYS A 639 -8.88 37.55 34.93
C LYS A 639 -8.06 37.02 33.76
N CYS A 640 -6.83 37.49 33.64
CA CYS A 640 -5.95 37.18 32.54
C CYS A 640 -4.87 36.17 32.94
N VAL A 641 -4.39 35.44 31.93
CA VAL A 641 -3.45 34.34 32.06
C VAL A 641 -2.04 34.89 32.33
N GLU A 642 -1.46 34.51 33.47
CA GLU A 642 -0.13 34.94 33.92
C GLU A 642 0.72 33.72 34.31
N ALA A 643 1.98 33.66 33.89
CA ALA A 643 2.90 32.63 34.38
C ALA A 643 3.61 33.08 35.67
N GLU A 644 3.73 32.17 36.64
CA GLU A 644 4.29 32.48 37.98
C GLU A 644 5.81 32.74 37.97
N ASN A 645 6.53 32.20 37.00
CA ASN A 645 7.99 32.27 36.92
C ASN A 645 8.46 32.28 35.45
N ASP A 646 9.63 32.88 35.22
CA ASP A 646 10.27 33.08 33.93
C ASP A 646 11.55 32.23 33.76
N ASP A 647 11.90 31.38 34.73
CA ASP A 647 13.06 30.48 34.63
C ASP A 647 12.83 29.41 33.54
N PRO A 648 13.65 29.37 32.46
CA PRO A 648 13.49 28.47 31.32
C PRO A 648 13.77 27.00 31.65
N ASN A 649 14.36 26.71 32.82
CA ASN A 649 14.77 25.36 33.20
C ASN A 649 13.72 24.64 34.05
N ILE A 650 12.62 25.30 34.40
CA ILE A 650 11.54 24.71 35.18
C ILE A 650 10.21 24.80 34.44
N ARG A 651 9.26 23.94 34.82
CA ARG A 651 7.85 24.10 34.45
C ARG A 651 7.21 25.04 35.45
N ALA A 652 6.87 26.25 35.00
CA ALA A 652 6.21 27.25 35.83
C ALA A 652 4.69 27.11 35.71
N ASN A 653 3.94 27.17 36.81
CA ASN A 653 2.49 27.18 36.72
C ASN A 653 1.99 28.44 36.00
N VAL A 654 0.84 28.28 35.34
CA VAL A 654 0.11 29.38 34.71
C VAL A 654 -1.21 29.56 35.45
N ARG A 655 -1.49 30.79 35.89
CA ARG A 655 -2.65 31.14 36.74
C ARG A 655 -3.45 32.29 36.14
N GLN A 656 -4.55 32.63 36.78
CA GLN A 656 -5.42 33.75 36.42
C GLN A 656 -5.33 34.88 37.45
N TRP A 657 -4.97 36.08 37.02
CA TRP A 657 -4.84 37.29 37.86
C TRP A 657 -5.56 38.51 37.26
N GLU A 658 -5.75 39.55 38.07
CA GLU A 658 -6.30 40.82 37.60
C GLU A 658 -5.29 41.52 36.69
N TYR A 659 -5.70 41.88 35.47
CA TYR A 659 -4.82 42.52 34.50
C TYR A 659 -4.26 43.83 35.05
N MET A 660 -2.93 43.93 35.15
CA MET A 660 -2.25 45.15 35.57
C MET A 660 -1.46 45.71 34.40
N LYS A 661 -1.93 46.85 33.87
CA LYS A 661 -1.41 47.52 32.66
C LYS A 661 0.11 47.83 32.70
N ASP A 662 0.71 47.85 33.89
CA ASP A 662 2.13 48.14 34.13
C ASP A 662 2.98 46.89 34.44
N HIS A 663 2.39 45.68 34.47
CA HIS A 663 3.06 44.38 34.65
C HIS A 663 3.53 43.83 33.29
N MET A 664 4.42 44.58 32.63
CA MET A 664 4.49 44.60 31.16
C MET A 664 4.90 43.32 30.42
N ASP A 665 5.39 42.25 31.06
CA ASP A 665 5.91 41.08 30.32
C ASP A 665 5.21 39.74 30.64
N ARG A 666 4.48 39.63 31.76
CA ARG A 666 4.01 38.31 32.24
C ARG A 666 2.60 37.91 31.81
N GLU A 667 1.76 38.88 31.48
CA GLU A 667 0.36 38.67 31.08
C GLU A 667 0.18 38.74 29.55
N GLN A 668 1.25 39.08 28.83
CA GLN A 668 1.28 39.21 27.38
C GLN A 668 1.82 37.94 26.74
N TRP A 669 1.05 37.37 25.82
CA TRP A 669 1.39 36.15 25.12
C TRP A 669 1.46 36.41 23.62
N ILE A 670 2.53 35.96 22.99
CA ILE A 670 2.60 35.88 21.54
C ILE A 670 1.79 34.67 21.13
N VAL A 671 0.74 34.91 20.35
CA VAL A 671 -0.04 33.87 19.70
C VAL A 671 0.42 33.82 18.26
N GLU A 672 0.93 32.68 17.83
CA GLU A 672 1.51 32.49 16.51
C GLU A 672 0.92 31.24 15.85
N PRO A 673 0.25 31.35 14.68
CA PRO A 673 -0.22 30.18 13.96
C PRO A 673 0.97 29.31 13.50
N ILE A 674 0.88 28.01 13.75
CA ILE A 674 1.88 27.02 13.36
C ILE A 674 1.57 26.54 11.94
N GLY A 675 2.24 27.13 10.96
CA GLY A 675 2.10 26.72 9.56
C GLY A 675 0.64 26.73 9.08
N ARG A 676 0.21 25.62 8.47
CA ARG A 676 -1.16 25.37 7.98
C ARG A 676 -1.95 24.37 8.83
N THR A 677 -1.46 24.08 10.04
CA THR A 677 -1.94 22.95 10.88
C THR A 677 -3.25 23.22 11.62
N GLY A 678 -3.75 24.46 11.63
CA GLY A 678 -4.88 24.89 12.46
C GLY A 678 -4.55 25.03 13.96
N TYR A 679 -3.29 24.83 14.35
CA TYR A 679 -2.80 25.01 15.72
C TYR A 679 -1.96 26.29 15.87
N TYR A 680 -1.88 26.75 17.11
CA TYR A 680 -1.15 27.93 17.55
C TYR A 680 -0.10 27.55 18.57
N LYS A 681 1.01 28.26 18.50
CA LYS A 681 2.00 28.34 19.56
C LYS A 681 1.65 29.57 20.39
N ILE A 682 1.45 29.38 21.69
CA ILE A 682 1.20 30.48 22.64
C ILE A 682 2.43 30.55 23.54
N TYR A 683 3.18 31.65 23.47
CA TYR A 683 4.47 31.74 24.16
C TYR A 683 4.83 33.15 24.58
N ARG A 684 5.81 33.26 25.48
CA ARG A 684 6.44 34.52 25.88
C ARG A 684 7.91 34.50 25.52
N ILE A 685 8.48 35.69 25.34
CA ILE A 685 9.91 35.88 25.14
C ILE A 685 10.49 36.41 26.44
N VAL A 686 11.40 35.66 27.04
CA VAL A 686 12.05 36.01 28.32
C VAL A 686 13.55 36.18 28.10
N LYS A 687 14.15 37.19 28.71
CA LYS A 687 15.60 37.36 28.78
C LYS A 687 16.15 36.79 30.09
N VAL A 688 17.09 35.86 29.98
CA VAL A 688 17.82 35.30 31.14
C VAL A 688 19.31 35.51 30.91
N GLY A 689 19.88 36.48 31.62
CA GLY A 689 21.24 36.95 31.34
C GLY A 689 21.32 37.62 29.97
N GLU A 690 22.20 37.12 29.09
CA GLU A 690 22.35 37.58 27.70
C GLU A 690 21.51 36.76 26.70
N GLU A 691 20.91 35.65 27.12
CA GLU A 691 20.14 34.76 26.25
C GLU A 691 18.65 35.14 26.22
N THR A 692 18.03 34.98 25.05
CA THR A 692 16.60 35.17 24.84
C THR A 692 15.94 33.81 24.63
N CYS A 693 15.02 33.45 25.52
CA CYS A 693 14.33 32.16 25.53
C CYS A 693 12.85 32.33 25.15
N GLN A 694 12.32 31.40 24.36
CA GLN A 694 10.88 31.26 24.14
C GLN A 694 10.31 30.24 25.12
N LEU A 695 9.31 30.67 25.90
CA LEU A 695 8.62 29.83 26.87
C LEU A 695 7.15 29.67 26.46
N CYS A 696 6.75 28.45 26.16
CA CYS A 696 5.45 28.08 25.61
C CYS A 696 4.48 27.64 26.71
N LEU A 697 3.19 27.92 26.51
CA LEU A 697 2.13 27.21 27.21
C LEU A 697 2.15 25.73 26.85
N GLU A 698 2.15 24.88 27.86
CA GLU A 698 2.17 23.42 27.77
C GLU A 698 1.07 22.85 28.66
N ALA A 699 0.28 21.91 28.12
CA ALA A 699 -0.66 21.14 28.93
C ALA A 699 0.04 19.88 29.48
N VAL A 700 0.03 19.71 30.80
CA VAL A 700 0.68 18.60 31.50
C VAL A 700 -0.35 17.88 32.35
N GLU A 701 -0.44 16.57 32.19
CA GLU A 701 -1.30 15.71 33.00
C GLU A 701 -0.47 15.09 34.13
N GLU A 702 -0.86 15.36 35.38
CA GLU A 702 -0.28 14.76 36.58
C GLU A 702 -1.40 14.28 37.51
N GLY A 703 -1.43 12.98 37.82
CA GLY A 703 -2.42 12.42 38.75
C GLY A 703 -3.88 12.45 38.27
N GLY A 704 -4.11 12.43 36.95
CA GLY A 704 -5.45 12.48 36.35
C GLY A 704 -6.07 13.88 36.28
N VAL A 705 -5.27 14.92 36.55
CA VAL A 705 -5.65 16.34 36.39
C VAL A 705 -4.74 16.97 35.35
N VAL A 706 -5.34 17.65 34.36
CA VAL A 706 -4.61 18.44 33.37
C VAL A 706 -4.37 19.84 33.93
N ASN A 707 -3.11 20.24 33.99
CA ASN A 707 -2.66 21.57 34.38
C ASN A 707 -2.02 22.28 33.18
N VAL A 708 -2.15 23.61 33.11
CA VAL A 708 -1.45 24.44 32.12
C VAL A 708 -0.24 25.05 32.79
N VAL A 709 0.93 24.80 32.21
CA VAL A 709 2.21 25.31 32.67
C VAL A 709 2.89 26.08 31.55
N GLN A 710 3.94 26.80 31.89
CA GLN A 710 4.89 27.36 30.95
C GLN A 710 6.17 26.55 31.01
N ALA A 711 6.72 26.19 29.85
CA ALA A 711 7.97 25.46 29.71
C ALA A 711 8.75 25.95 28.48
N LYS A 712 10.01 25.52 28.33
CA LYS A 712 10.79 25.81 27.13
C LYS A 712 10.09 25.29 25.87
N CYS A 713 9.99 26.13 24.86
CA CYS A 713 9.31 25.76 23.62
C CYS A 713 9.99 24.58 22.90
N SER A 714 9.16 23.70 22.36
CA SER A 714 9.51 22.50 21.59
C SER A 714 8.38 22.20 20.58
N ASN A 715 8.55 21.19 19.73
CA ASN A 715 7.56 20.83 18.70
C ASN A 715 6.54 19.76 19.16
N ASN A 716 6.43 19.51 20.47
CA ASN A 716 5.53 18.49 21.01
C ASN A 716 4.06 18.94 20.94
N ASP A 717 3.14 17.98 20.92
CA ASP A 717 1.70 18.27 20.81
C ASP A 717 1.10 18.89 22.08
N ARG A 718 1.76 18.75 23.23
CA ARG A 718 1.34 19.41 24.48
C ARG A 718 1.51 20.93 24.44
N GLN A 719 2.27 21.47 23.49
CA GLN A 719 2.48 22.91 23.31
C GLN A 719 1.73 23.49 22.10
N LYS A 720 0.88 22.68 21.45
CA LYS A 720 0.08 23.10 20.30
C LYS A 720 -1.36 23.31 20.73
N TRP A 721 -1.90 24.48 20.43
CA TRP A 721 -3.21 24.93 20.90
C TRP A 721 -4.13 25.24 19.73
N LYS A 722 -5.31 24.64 19.67
CA LYS A 722 -6.35 25.06 18.73
C LYS A 722 -7.08 26.25 19.35
N ILE A 723 -7.25 27.32 18.59
CA ILE A 723 -8.02 28.50 18.99
C ILE A 723 -9.22 28.61 18.06
N GLU A 724 -10.41 28.33 18.58
CA GLU A 724 -11.67 28.29 17.84
C GLU A 724 -12.55 29.47 18.26
N PRO A 725 -13.07 30.30 17.35
CA PRO A 725 -14.03 31.35 17.72
C PRO A 725 -15.29 30.72 18.31
N ILE A 726 -15.89 31.36 19.31
CA ILE A 726 -17.19 30.96 19.85
C ILE A 726 -18.29 31.55 18.96
N PRO A 727 -19.14 30.72 18.33
CA PRO A 727 -20.18 31.21 17.43
C PRO A 727 -21.10 32.24 18.11
N GLY A 728 -21.25 33.41 17.49
CA GLY A 728 -22.11 34.50 17.99
C GLY A 728 -21.48 35.40 19.05
N GLU A 729 -20.20 35.20 19.39
CA GLU A 729 -19.51 36.01 20.41
C GLU A 729 -18.18 36.57 19.88
N GLU A 730 -18.22 37.79 19.36
CA GLU A 730 -17.06 38.48 18.82
C GLU A 730 -15.94 38.64 19.88
N GLY A 731 -14.73 38.20 19.54
CA GLY A 731 -13.55 38.29 20.42
C GLY A 731 -13.44 37.18 21.48
N TYR A 732 -14.33 36.20 21.48
CA TYR A 732 -14.25 35.05 22.40
C TYR A 732 -13.85 33.77 21.68
N PHE A 733 -12.97 33.00 22.32
CA PHE A 733 -12.38 31.80 21.73
C PHE A 733 -12.36 30.64 22.73
N LYS A 734 -12.53 29.43 22.21
CA LYS A 734 -12.20 28.17 22.89
C LYS A 734 -10.74 27.84 22.58
N VAL A 735 -9.94 27.62 23.62
CA VAL A 735 -8.53 27.25 23.51
C VAL A 735 -8.38 25.78 23.95
N ILE A 736 -7.95 24.92 23.03
CA ILE A 736 -7.94 23.46 23.18
C ILE A 736 -6.52 22.96 22.99
N ASN A 737 -6.03 22.04 23.81
CA ASN A 737 -4.68 21.50 23.60
C ASN A 737 -4.73 20.31 22.65
N LYS A 738 -3.72 20.18 21.77
CA LYS A 738 -3.67 19.06 20.83
C LYS A 738 -3.53 17.69 21.52
N ALA A 739 -2.81 17.61 22.64
CA ALA A 739 -2.49 16.33 23.26
C ALA A 739 -3.63 15.75 24.11
N ASN A 740 -4.50 16.59 24.70
CA ASN A 740 -5.52 16.14 25.64
C ASN A 740 -6.94 16.68 25.40
N GLY A 741 -7.15 17.43 24.30
CA GLY A 741 -8.45 18.00 23.95
C GLY A 741 -8.78 19.22 24.79
#